data_AF-A0A381YU31-F1
#
_entry.id   AF-A0A381YU31-F1
#
_cell.length_a   1.000
_cell.length_b   1.000
_cell.length_c   1.000
_cell.angle_alpha   90.00
_cell.angle_beta   90.00
_cell.angle_gamma   90.00
#
_symmetry.space_group_name_H-M   'P 1'
#
loop_
_entity.id
_entity.type
_entity.pdbx_description
1 polymer ?
#
loop_
_entity_poly.entity_id
_entity_poly.type
_entity_poly.pdbx_seq_one_letter_code
_entity_poly.pdbx_strand_id
1 'polypeptide(L)'
;MAAIGPFSQTTFMGASIKEWNCKIGFGDETSELNVTLVEDPCRATKLRYDGNGQSEAHNEPDSFKPVRAGKGTTFKFGVFEFGGMLKSWQKTTNVGGGTTFRVTLEGMTASMAGMQMVLKGMDDGGAPVPNMANLSDFCSEGGVKFGGGGGGSAGTMATSMNKDFEMSNRAGKFGMDVSALGDSGMRFTGDNINALEVTQAIAESKGQMIAFDFFGGKVKAMAIGAAAEDGVDNLATDPTDESQAVDADGDLLFDADGEPITVADQFNPVGRNEDIPINGGVGQFATSVSATPALGAVELMDEGGASTLDDGNTNPKWTPEGADASARVELGAVETFIGASDAGIPPNCNDGYKEVGGKCVPDGSRVCPGGVISRTQGVEYTNNTSSKCIRGEFLHVLFERDDIEAFWGFDDAGEAITGDVATVDTSKQGGFDVGPEYTIAEMEFRAAMFDFQSWLVYMQKEKPAIMTRVAGHDADELGLIDLLAILAMGADADPETIANSKNGAFRVGEAISDENSTSLDKLTALHQFVKSIADEFYGKKFVASLAGIVDCPCQPGGEGEAAADEAFGTKVDWAQTDGGWVEGGSVMGLGVRDPETEMFKTDDGRIGCLVKFSGQEYDFDGMSGDFWPVSTSKVYISASFDRIVSACKNPGALISINTPVYLKKGDEDVVDGLHNIILDFVAGVKIEGLSSKLNSNIFKGIGATKPMAKKPNVAGVPLKSNRYSYGPWSASSGPGKCDTSTDNSLSPWTFGSTSAMNSAGQMMAS
;
A
#
# COMPACT_ATOMS: atom_id res chain seq x y z
N MET A 1 26.91 -22.14 -8.53
CA MET A 1 25.79 -23.10 -8.41
C MET A 1 24.71 -22.58 -9.35
N ALA A 2 24.39 -23.28 -10.44
CA ALA A 2 23.37 -22.84 -11.39
C ALA A 2 22.02 -23.42 -10.94
N ALA A 3 21.11 -22.55 -10.48
CA ALA A 3 19.73 -22.96 -10.20
C ALA A 3 18.97 -22.98 -11.52
N ILE A 4 18.52 -24.16 -11.95
CA ILE A 4 17.61 -24.31 -13.09
C ILE A 4 16.20 -24.25 -12.52
N GLY A 5 15.58 -23.06 -12.56
CA GLY A 5 14.18 -22.83 -12.21
C GLY A 5 13.37 -22.37 -13.42
N PRO A 6 12.04 -22.18 -13.30
CA PRO A 6 11.17 -21.70 -14.39
C PRO A 6 11.44 -20.26 -14.83
N PHE A 7 12.41 -19.58 -14.22
CA PHE A 7 12.74 -18.19 -14.49
C PHE A 7 13.74 -18.08 -15.65
N SER A 8 13.40 -17.29 -16.66
CA SER A 8 14.33 -16.97 -17.74
C SER A 8 15.40 -15.99 -17.24
N GLN A 9 16.64 -16.46 -17.15
CA GLN A 9 17.80 -15.65 -16.79
C GLN A 9 17.94 -14.49 -17.78
N THR A 10 17.94 -13.25 -17.29
CA THR A 10 18.03 -12.04 -18.12
C THR A 10 19.42 -11.42 -18.02
N THR A 11 19.93 -10.90 -19.13
CA THR A 11 21.23 -10.25 -19.24
C THR A 11 21.10 -8.76 -19.52
N PHE A 12 21.98 -7.96 -18.91
CA PHE A 12 22.10 -6.53 -19.13
C PHE A 12 23.57 -6.17 -19.38
N MET A 13 23.84 -5.38 -20.41
CA MET A 13 25.20 -5.09 -20.89
C MET A 13 26.07 -6.36 -21.08
N GLY A 14 25.46 -7.47 -21.53
CA GLY A 14 26.15 -8.73 -21.79
C GLY A 14 26.47 -9.59 -20.55
N ALA A 15 26.05 -9.20 -19.35
CA ALA A 15 26.21 -9.99 -18.13
C ALA A 15 24.86 -10.29 -17.46
N SER A 16 24.75 -11.40 -16.75
CA SER A 16 23.51 -11.81 -16.08
C SER A 16 23.15 -10.89 -14.92
N ILE A 17 21.88 -10.56 -14.80
CA ILE A 17 21.36 -9.76 -13.69
C ILE A 17 21.29 -10.63 -12.44
N LYS A 18 21.94 -10.19 -11.36
CA LYS A 18 21.92 -10.84 -10.05
C LYS A 18 20.86 -10.22 -9.14
N GLU A 19 20.82 -8.90 -9.08
CA GLU A 19 19.88 -8.10 -8.27
C GLU A 19 19.83 -6.69 -8.86
N TRP A 20 18.75 -5.97 -8.60
CA TRP A 20 18.64 -4.57 -8.95
C TRP A 20 17.74 -3.85 -7.95
N ASN A 21 17.96 -2.54 -7.79
CA ASN A 21 17.17 -1.66 -6.94
C ASN A 21 16.99 -0.31 -7.66
N CYS A 22 15.75 0.13 -7.80
CA CYS A 22 15.38 1.40 -8.41
C CYS A 22 14.86 2.36 -7.34
N LYS A 23 15.46 3.55 -7.22
CA LYS A 23 14.90 4.69 -6.50
C LYS A 23 14.28 5.62 -7.53
N ILE A 24 12.96 5.83 -7.49
CA ILE A 24 12.28 6.83 -8.32
C ILE A 24 12.35 8.18 -7.60
N GLY A 25 12.83 9.21 -8.28
CA GLY A 25 12.83 10.58 -7.77
C GLY A 25 11.59 11.33 -8.24
N PHE A 26 11.00 12.14 -7.34
CA PHE A 26 9.89 13.04 -7.64
C PHE A 26 10.37 14.50 -7.58
N GLY A 27 9.82 15.36 -8.44
CA GLY A 27 10.22 16.77 -8.53
C GLY A 27 11.68 16.91 -8.97
N ASP A 28 12.51 17.51 -8.10
CA ASP A 28 13.94 17.72 -8.34
C ASP A 28 14.81 16.50 -8.00
N GLU A 29 14.24 15.48 -7.34
CA GLU A 29 14.98 14.26 -7.07
C GLU A 29 15.21 13.47 -8.36
N THR A 30 16.46 13.03 -8.57
CA THR A 30 16.80 12.21 -9.73
C THR A 30 16.56 10.74 -9.44
N SER A 31 15.86 10.06 -10.36
CA SER A 31 15.70 8.60 -10.30
C SER A 31 17.04 7.90 -10.48
N GLU A 32 17.32 6.83 -9.75
CA GLU A 32 18.56 6.07 -9.83
C GLU A 32 18.28 4.56 -9.83
N LEU A 33 18.86 3.83 -10.78
CA LEU A 33 18.80 2.38 -10.83
C LEU A 33 20.19 1.79 -10.57
N ASN A 34 20.30 0.96 -9.54
CA ASN A 34 21.48 0.18 -9.23
C ASN A 34 21.27 -1.28 -9.66
N VAL A 35 22.12 -1.81 -10.53
CA VAL A 35 22.07 -3.19 -11.02
C VAL A 35 23.36 -3.91 -10.68
N THR A 36 23.28 -5.05 -10.01
CA THR A 36 24.42 -5.95 -9.82
C THR A 36 24.36 -7.04 -10.89
N LEU A 37 25.44 -7.18 -11.65
CA LEU A 37 25.61 -8.16 -12.72
C LEU A 37 26.68 -9.18 -12.35
N VAL A 38 26.61 -10.35 -12.96
CA VAL A 38 27.60 -11.43 -12.83
C VAL A 38 27.95 -11.99 -14.20
N GLU A 39 29.24 -12.23 -14.44
CA GLU A 39 29.69 -13.01 -15.60
C GLU A 39 29.45 -14.50 -15.33
N ASP A 40 28.37 -15.04 -15.91
CA ASP A 40 28.05 -16.46 -15.84
C ASP A 40 28.62 -17.23 -17.05
N PRO A 41 29.57 -18.17 -16.85
CA PRO A 41 30.12 -19.00 -17.92
C PRO A 41 29.14 -20.06 -18.44
N CYS A 42 27.97 -20.22 -17.81
CA CYS A 42 26.94 -21.17 -18.23
C CYS A 42 26.37 -20.83 -19.62
N ARG A 43 26.07 -21.88 -20.41
CA ARG A 43 25.44 -21.80 -21.74
C ARG A 43 23.93 -22.09 -21.71
N ALA A 44 23.29 -21.83 -20.56
CA ALA A 44 21.83 -21.90 -20.47
C ALA A 44 21.20 -20.84 -21.39
N THR A 45 19.96 -21.08 -21.84
CA THR A 45 19.19 -20.08 -22.60
C THR A 45 18.87 -18.91 -21.68
N LYS A 46 19.35 -17.74 -22.06
CA LYS A 46 19.16 -16.46 -21.38
C LYS A 46 18.41 -15.51 -22.30
N LEU A 47 17.76 -14.51 -21.73
CA LEU A 47 17.16 -13.41 -22.47
C LEU A 47 18.10 -12.21 -22.45
N ARG A 48 18.22 -11.53 -23.59
CA ARG A 48 18.73 -10.15 -23.67
C ARG A 48 17.67 -9.29 -24.34
N TYR A 49 17.59 -8.03 -23.95
CA TYR A 49 16.72 -7.08 -24.64
C TYR A 49 17.56 -6.22 -25.58
N ASP A 50 17.08 -6.02 -26.80
CA ASP A 50 17.70 -5.13 -27.77
C ASP A 50 17.35 -3.65 -27.46
N GLY A 51 17.89 -2.72 -28.27
CA GLY A 51 17.60 -1.29 -28.12
C GLY A 51 16.15 -0.89 -28.41
N ASN A 52 15.33 -1.81 -28.92
CA ASN A 52 13.89 -1.62 -29.17
C ASN A 52 13.04 -2.32 -28.09
N GLY A 53 13.67 -2.87 -27.05
CA GLY A 53 12.97 -3.58 -25.97
C GLY A 53 12.46 -4.96 -26.36
N GLN A 54 12.85 -5.50 -27.52
CA GLN A 54 12.51 -6.86 -27.96
C GLN A 54 13.44 -7.88 -27.29
N SER A 55 12.87 -8.97 -26.77
CA SER A 55 13.65 -10.04 -26.15
C SER A 55 14.25 -10.97 -27.20
N GLU A 56 15.54 -11.23 -27.10
CA GLU A 56 16.26 -12.22 -27.90
C GLU A 56 16.83 -13.30 -26.96
N ALA A 57 16.55 -14.56 -27.26
CA ALA A 57 17.14 -15.68 -26.56
C ALA A 57 18.59 -15.92 -27.04
N HIS A 58 19.53 -16.12 -26.12
CA HIS A 58 20.92 -16.44 -26.42
C HIS A 58 21.48 -17.48 -25.44
N ASN A 59 22.57 -18.15 -25.82
CA ASN A 59 23.21 -19.20 -25.02
C ASN A 59 24.74 -19.04 -24.90
N GLU A 60 25.24 -17.85 -25.25
CA GLU A 60 26.66 -17.54 -25.17
C GLU A 60 27.08 -17.34 -23.70
N PRO A 61 28.35 -17.65 -23.33
CA PRO A 61 28.89 -17.24 -22.05
C PRO A 61 28.79 -15.72 -21.89
N ASP A 62 28.42 -15.28 -20.68
CA ASP A 62 28.29 -13.86 -20.41
C ASP A 62 29.65 -13.16 -20.51
N SER A 63 29.63 -11.94 -21.03
CA SER A 63 30.77 -11.05 -21.06
C SER A 63 30.28 -9.63 -20.89
N PHE A 64 30.70 -8.99 -19.80
CA PHE A 64 30.28 -7.63 -19.51
C PHE A 64 30.85 -6.66 -20.56
N LYS A 65 29.96 -6.00 -21.30
CA LYS A 65 30.22 -5.05 -22.39
C LYS A 65 29.65 -3.69 -22.00
N PRO A 66 30.30 -2.96 -21.07
CA PRO A 66 29.77 -1.68 -20.61
C PRO A 66 29.74 -0.67 -21.74
N VAL A 67 28.72 0.18 -21.73
CA VAL A 67 28.74 1.40 -22.54
C VAL A 67 29.62 2.46 -21.88
N ARG A 68 29.94 3.52 -22.62
CA ARG A 68 30.69 4.66 -22.06
C ARG A 68 29.84 5.38 -21.02
N ALA A 69 30.41 5.75 -19.88
CA ALA A 69 29.70 6.57 -18.88
C ALA A 69 29.18 7.87 -19.51
N GLY A 70 27.91 8.20 -19.24
CA GLY A 70 27.11 9.23 -19.89
C GLY A 70 26.26 8.72 -21.06
N LYS A 71 26.48 7.50 -21.57
CA LYS A 71 25.67 6.98 -22.68
C LYS A 71 24.29 6.59 -22.15
N GLY A 72 23.23 7.07 -22.80
CA GLY A 72 21.87 6.60 -22.58
C GLY A 72 21.76 5.09 -22.84
N THR A 73 21.06 4.39 -21.95
CA THR A 73 20.84 2.95 -21.99
C THR A 73 19.50 2.64 -21.33
N THR A 74 18.88 1.56 -21.77
CA THR A 74 17.61 1.09 -21.23
C THR A 74 17.84 -0.23 -20.51
N PHE A 75 17.41 -0.33 -19.25
CA PHE A 75 17.40 -1.56 -18.48
C PHE A 75 16.01 -2.17 -18.54
N LYS A 76 15.91 -3.48 -18.80
CA LYS A 76 14.64 -4.20 -18.87
C LYS A 76 14.74 -5.55 -18.18
N PHE A 77 13.73 -5.85 -17.35
CA PHE A 77 13.62 -7.11 -16.63
C PHE A 77 12.14 -7.51 -16.50
N GLY A 78 11.68 -8.44 -17.35
CA GLY A 78 10.26 -8.76 -17.45
C GLY A 78 9.45 -7.58 -17.98
N VAL A 79 8.46 -7.14 -17.20
CA VAL A 79 7.63 -5.96 -17.49
C VAL A 79 8.24 -4.64 -17.00
N PHE A 80 9.28 -4.71 -16.16
CA PHE A 80 9.95 -3.51 -15.63
C PHE A 80 10.95 -2.95 -16.65
N GLU A 81 10.88 -1.64 -16.88
CA GLU A 81 11.77 -0.91 -17.79
C GLU A 81 12.25 0.39 -17.14
N PHE A 82 13.53 0.72 -17.32
CA PHE A 82 14.14 1.94 -16.81
C PHE A 82 15.08 2.54 -17.87
N GLY A 83 14.71 3.70 -18.40
CA GLY A 83 15.56 4.51 -19.27
C GLY A 83 16.44 5.47 -18.47
N GLY A 84 17.75 5.44 -18.67
CA GLY A 84 18.66 6.35 -17.98
C GLY A 84 20.03 6.47 -18.64
N MET A 85 20.91 7.26 -18.06
CA MET A 85 22.31 7.33 -18.47
C MET A 85 23.17 6.49 -17.56
N LEU A 86 24.15 5.80 -18.13
CA LEU A 86 25.16 5.12 -17.34
C LEU A 86 26.01 6.14 -16.56
N LYS A 87 25.78 6.25 -15.25
CA LYS A 87 26.56 7.13 -14.36
C LYS A 87 27.92 6.54 -14.07
N SER A 88 27.94 5.28 -13.62
CA SER A 88 29.16 4.55 -13.27
C SER A 88 28.97 3.05 -13.34
N TRP A 89 30.08 2.32 -13.43
CA TRP A 89 30.10 0.91 -13.12
C TRP A 89 31.37 0.56 -12.33
N GLN A 90 31.29 -0.45 -11.47
CA GLN A 90 32.38 -0.93 -10.65
C GLN A 90 32.52 -2.44 -10.80
N LYS A 91 33.73 -2.92 -11.09
CA LYS A 91 34.05 -4.35 -11.15
C LYS A 91 34.61 -4.82 -9.81
N THR A 92 34.08 -5.94 -9.31
CA THR A 92 34.56 -6.63 -8.11
C THR A 92 34.89 -8.07 -8.47
N THR A 93 36.12 -8.50 -8.22
CA THR A 93 36.56 -9.88 -8.48
C THR A 93 36.74 -10.61 -7.16
N ASN A 94 35.93 -11.63 -6.92
CA ASN A 94 36.02 -12.48 -5.74
C ASN A 94 36.51 -13.87 -6.13
N VAL A 95 37.50 -14.39 -5.40
CA VAL A 95 38.14 -15.69 -5.69
C VAL A 95 37.15 -16.86 -5.68
N GLY A 96 36.09 -16.78 -4.88
CA GLY A 96 35.01 -17.79 -4.83
C GLY A 96 33.67 -17.36 -5.44
N GLY A 97 33.49 -16.07 -5.74
CA GLY A 97 32.20 -15.49 -6.16
C GLY A 97 32.11 -15.12 -7.65
N GLY A 98 33.20 -15.32 -8.40
CA GLY A 98 33.31 -14.85 -9.77
C GLY A 98 33.53 -13.34 -9.88
N THR A 99 33.40 -12.82 -11.10
CA THR A 99 33.42 -11.38 -11.36
C THR A 99 32.01 -10.82 -11.28
N THR A 100 31.79 -9.86 -10.39
CA THR A 100 30.55 -9.09 -10.32
C THR A 100 30.77 -7.65 -10.77
N PHE A 101 29.72 -7.02 -11.26
CA PHE A 101 29.72 -5.63 -11.69
C PHE A 101 28.55 -4.91 -11.04
N ARG A 102 28.78 -3.74 -10.44
CA ARG A 102 27.71 -2.86 -10.00
C ARG A 102 27.57 -1.74 -11.01
N VAL A 103 26.42 -1.62 -11.65
CA VAL A 103 26.09 -0.61 -12.64
C VAL A 103 25.09 0.36 -12.03
N THR A 104 25.34 1.65 -12.16
CA THR A 104 24.44 2.71 -11.70
C THR A 104 23.96 3.51 -12.90
N LEU A 105 22.65 3.49 -13.14
CA LEU A 105 21.98 4.35 -14.10
C LEU A 105 21.33 5.51 -13.37
N GLU A 106 21.40 6.68 -13.97
CA GLU A 106 20.77 7.91 -13.48
C GLU A 106 19.67 8.32 -14.45
N GLY A 107 18.52 8.71 -13.92
CA GLY A 107 17.39 9.20 -14.69
C GLY A 107 17.76 10.46 -15.47
N MET A 108 16.99 10.74 -16.53
CA MET A 108 17.28 11.86 -17.43
C MET A 108 17.03 13.24 -16.81
N THR A 109 16.28 13.31 -15.71
CA THR A 109 15.96 14.55 -14.99
C THR A 109 17.22 15.34 -14.61
N ALA A 110 18.26 14.68 -14.10
CA ALA A 110 19.52 15.34 -13.76
C ALA A 110 20.20 16.01 -14.97
N SER A 111 20.17 15.38 -16.14
CA SER A 111 20.79 15.98 -17.32
C SER A 111 19.94 17.10 -17.90
N MET A 112 18.62 17.02 -17.77
CA MET A 112 17.72 18.10 -18.18
C MET A 112 17.82 19.33 -17.29
N ALA A 113 17.95 19.13 -15.97
CA ALA A 113 18.22 20.22 -15.04
C ALA A 113 19.53 20.96 -15.37
N GLY A 114 20.50 20.26 -15.95
CA GLY A 114 21.76 20.85 -16.44
C GLY A 114 21.65 21.60 -17.77
N MET A 115 20.49 21.58 -18.44
CA MET A 115 20.31 22.27 -19.73
C MET A 115 19.71 23.66 -19.54
N GLN A 116 20.30 24.65 -20.20
CA GLN A 116 19.79 26.02 -20.17
C GLN A 116 19.18 26.42 -21.51
N MET A 117 18.04 27.09 -21.45
CA MET A 117 17.39 27.72 -22.58
C MET A 117 17.55 29.22 -22.40
N VAL A 118 18.35 29.84 -23.25
CA VAL A 118 18.58 31.29 -23.26
C VAL A 118 17.40 31.94 -23.96
N LEU A 119 16.58 32.63 -23.20
CA LEU A 119 15.40 33.31 -23.70
C LEU A 119 15.75 34.72 -24.21
N LYS A 120 16.79 35.38 -23.68
CA LYS A 120 17.17 36.75 -24.07
C LYS A 120 18.68 36.96 -23.98
N GLY A 121 19.23 37.86 -24.80
CA GLY A 121 20.56 38.44 -24.59
C GLY A 121 21.72 37.81 -25.38
N MET A 122 21.45 36.90 -26.31
CA MET A 122 22.42 36.45 -27.32
C MET A 122 22.07 37.05 -28.70
N ASP A 123 22.11 38.38 -28.79
CA ASP A 123 21.67 39.13 -29.97
C ASP A 123 22.58 38.95 -31.22
N ASP A 124 23.67 38.19 -31.10
CA ASP A 124 24.70 38.03 -32.13
C ASP A 124 24.60 36.71 -32.94
N GLY A 125 23.50 35.96 -32.85
CA GLY A 125 23.29 34.77 -33.69
C GLY A 125 24.36 33.67 -33.49
N GLY A 126 24.86 33.54 -32.25
CA GLY A 126 25.88 32.55 -31.91
C GLY A 126 25.41 31.13 -32.21
N ALA A 127 26.29 30.33 -32.82
CA ALA A 127 26.00 28.91 -33.08
C ALA A 127 25.59 28.19 -31.78
N PRO A 128 24.64 27.24 -31.83
CA PRO A 128 24.18 26.51 -30.66
C PRO A 128 25.35 25.86 -29.93
N VAL A 129 25.49 26.18 -28.65
CA VAL A 129 26.48 25.55 -27.76
C VAL A 129 25.81 24.31 -27.14
N PRO A 130 26.50 23.17 -27.03
CA PRO A 130 25.89 21.99 -26.44
C PRO A 130 25.34 22.26 -25.03
N ASN A 131 24.17 21.69 -24.72
CA ASN A 131 23.39 21.92 -23.49
C ASN A 131 22.84 23.36 -23.33
N MET A 132 22.90 24.18 -24.38
CA MET A 132 22.27 25.50 -24.44
C MET A 132 21.41 25.65 -25.70
N ALA A 133 20.14 26.01 -25.54
CA ALA A 133 19.30 26.47 -26.65
C ALA A 133 19.33 27.98 -26.66
N ASN A 134 19.78 28.58 -27.75
CA ASN A 134 19.56 30.00 -27.94
C ASN A 134 18.19 30.22 -28.59
N LEU A 135 17.26 30.81 -27.84
CA LEU A 135 15.93 31.21 -28.31
C LEU A 135 15.77 32.72 -28.38
N SER A 136 16.86 33.50 -28.22
CA SER A 136 16.83 34.96 -28.24
C SER A 136 16.23 35.53 -29.52
N ASP A 137 16.48 34.88 -30.66
CA ASP A 137 15.97 35.30 -31.98
C ASP A 137 14.45 35.23 -32.07
N PHE A 138 13.80 34.50 -31.16
CA PHE A 138 12.36 34.34 -31.07
C PHE A 138 11.75 35.10 -29.89
N CYS A 139 12.57 35.82 -29.13
CA CYS A 139 12.09 36.56 -27.97
C CYS A 139 11.43 37.87 -28.40
N SER A 140 10.13 37.94 -28.19
CA SER A 140 9.43 39.23 -28.11
C SER A 140 9.51 39.77 -26.68
N GLU A 141 9.23 41.05 -26.47
CA GLU A 141 9.10 41.61 -25.09
C GLU A 141 8.07 40.83 -24.23
N GLY A 142 7.16 40.07 -24.85
CA GLY A 142 6.18 39.21 -24.19
C GLY A 142 6.64 37.76 -23.93
N GLY A 143 7.93 37.43 -24.03
CA GLY A 143 8.47 36.08 -23.81
C GLY A 143 8.30 35.12 -24.99
N VAL A 144 8.76 33.88 -24.80
CA VAL A 144 8.74 32.79 -25.80
C VAL A 144 7.61 31.81 -25.47
N LYS A 145 6.78 31.47 -26.46
CA LYS A 145 5.67 30.52 -26.29
C LYS A 145 6.12 29.06 -26.43
N PHE A 146 5.50 28.18 -25.67
CA PHE A 146 5.59 26.73 -25.87
C PHE A 146 4.40 26.23 -26.69
N GLY A 147 4.65 25.99 -27.98
CA GLY A 147 3.63 25.60 -28.94
C GLY A 147 2.92 26.79 -29.60
N GLY A 148 2.36 26.53 -30.78
CA GLY A 148 1.62 27.50 -31.59
C GLY A 148 1.68 27.17 -33.09
N GLY A 149 0.70 26.39 -33.58
CA GLY A 149 0.57 26.00 -34.99
C GLY A 149 0.15 27.10 -35.98
N GLY A 150 0.24 28.37 -35.60
CA GLY A 150 -0.26 29.49 -36.39
C GLY A 150 0.76 30.07 -37.35
N GLY A 151 1.07 29.38 -38.46
CA GLY A 151 1.52 29.94 -39.76
C GLY A 151 2.74 30.88 -39.86
N GLY A 152 3.35 31.31 -38.77
CA GLY A 152 4.50 32.21 -38.75
C GLY A 152 5.22 32.12 -37.42
N SER A 153 6.39 31.47 -37.41
CA SER A 153 7.33 31.41 -36.27
C SER A 153 6.81 30.95 -34.89
N ALA A 154 5.54 30.53 -34.74
CA ALA A 154 4.94 30.29 -33.43
C ALA A 154 5.15 28.88 -32.81
N GLY A 155 6.06 28.06 -33.35
CA GLY A 155 6.40 26.74 -32.78
C GLY A 155 7.73 26.68 -32.02
N THR A 156 8.32 27.81 -31.63
CA THR A 156 9.79 27.94 -31.45
C THR A 156 10.37 27.15 -30.28
N MET A 157 9.78 27.16 -29.09
CA MET A 157 10.39 26.45 -27.96
C MET A 157 10.33 24.92 -28.13
N ALA A 158 9.14 24.37 -28.38
CA ALA A 158 8.96 22.93 -28.63
C ALA A 158 9.69 22.45 -29.91
N THR A 159 9.69 23.24 -30.99
CA THR A 159 10.40 22.86 -32.23
C THR A 159 11.91 22.89 -32.01
N SER A 160 12.44 23.90 -31.31
CA SER A 160 13.86 23.93 -30.97
C SER A 160 14.23 22.78 -30.05
N MET A 161 13.40 22.44 -29.05
CA MET A 161 13.58 21.25 -28.21
C MET A 161 13.58 19.94 -29.03
N ASN A 162 12.73 19.83 -30.05
CA ASN A 162 12.58 18.61 -30.87
C ASN A 162 13.62 18.47 -31.99
N LYS A 163 14.08 19.58 -32.59
CA LYS A 163 14.93 19.56 -33.80
C LYS A 163 16.37 19.97 -33.53
N ASP A 164 16.58 20.98 -32.68
CA ASP A 164 17.86 21.67 -32.56
C ASP A 164 18.54 21.43 -31.19
N PHE A 165 17.82 20.82 -30.25
CA PHE A 165 18.28 20.62 -28.88
C PHE A 165 19.01 19.29 -28.74
N GLU A 166 20.32 19.37 -28.89
CA GLU A 166 21.23 18.25 -28.61
C GLU A 166 21.85 18.41 -27.22
N MET A 167 21.46 17.53 -26.30
CA MET A 167 22.19 17.29 -25.06
C MET A 167 23.54 16.70 -25.40
N SER A 168 24.65 17.36 -25.07
CA SER A 168 25.97 16.76 -25.23
C SER A 168 26.61 16.50 -23.88
N ASN A 169 27.03 15.26 -23.69
CA ASN A 169 27.91 14.88 -22.61
C ASN A 169 29.15 14.19 -23.18
N ARG A 170 30.00 13.66 -22.29
CA ARG A 170 31.23 12.96 -22.71
C ARG A 170 30.97 11.73 -23.59
N ALA A 171 29.78 11.15 -23.55
CA ALA A 171 29.44 9.92 -24.26
C ALA A 171 28.82 10.15 -25.64
N GLY A 172 28.24 11.31 -25.90
CA GLY A 172 27.62 11.61 -27.19
C GLY A 172 26.66 12.79 -27.13
N LYS A 173 25.86 12.89 -28.19
CA LYS A 173 24.75 13.83 -28.30
C LYS A 173 23.42 13.08 -28.26
N PHE A 174 22.41 13.63 -27.59
CA PHE A 174 21.08 13.06 -27.50
C PHE A 174 20.06 14.14 -27.86
N GLY A 175 19.10 13.80 -28.71
CA GLY A 175 17.97 14.68 -28.99
C GLY A 175 16.91 14.56 -27.91
N MET A 176 16.15 15.63 -27.71
CA MET A 176 14.95 15.61 -26.87
C MET A 176 13.70 15.55 -27.75
N ASP A 177 12.68 14.85 -27.31
CA ASP A 177 11.36 14.82 -27.94
C ASP A 177 10.31 15.19 -26.89
N VAL A 178 9.83 16.43 -26.95
CA VAL A 178 8.74 16.99 -26.14
C VAL A 178 7.40 17.00 -26.87
N SER A 179 7.28 16.31 -28.00
CA SER A 179 6.04 16.32 -28.80
C SER A 179 4.80 15.87 -28.02
N ALA A 180 4.96 14.94 -27.06
CA ALA A 180 3.86 14.43 -26.25
C ALA A 180 3.25 15.46 -25.30
N LEU A 181 3.96 16.56 -24.99
CA LEU A 181 3.41 17.63 -24.14
C LEU A 181 2.37 18.47 -24.89
N GLY A 182 2.31 18.39 -26.22
CA GLY A 182 1.43 19.21 -27.05
C GLY A 182 1.69 20.73 -26.93
N ASP A 183 0.77 21.52 -27.48
CA ASP A 183 0.78 22.99 -27.34
C ASP A 183 0.15 23.37 -25.99
N SER A 184 0.81 24.22 -25.21
CA SER A 184 0.25 24.74 -23.94
C SER A 184 -0.11 26.22 -24.03
N GLY A 185 0.34 26.92 -25.08
CA GLY A 185 0.20 28.37 -25.18
C GLY A 185 0.95 29.17 -24.11
N MET A 186 1.63 28.50 -23.16
CA MET A 186 2.34 29.15 -22.06
C MET A 186 3.51 29.97 -22.57
N ARG A 187 3.77 31.08 -21.88
CA ARG A 187 4.86 32.00 -22.19
C ARG A 187 5.91 31.94 -21.09
N PHE A 188 7.16 31.75 -21.48
CA PHE A 188 8.31 31.82 -20.60
C PHE A 188 9.03 33.15 -20.80
N THR A 189 9.30 33.85 -19.71
CA THR A 189 10.00 35.13 -19.67
C THR A 189 11.25 35.02 -18.80
N GLY A 190 12.22 35.91 -18.99
CA GLY A 190 13.49 35.91 -18.27
C GLY A 190 14.67 35.87 -19.22
N ASP A 191 15.88 35.76 -18.68
CA ASP A 191 17.10 35.66 -19.50
C ASP A 191 17.42 34.21 -19.86
N ASN A 192 17.21 33.29 -18.92
CA ASN A 192 17.33 31.86 -19.13
C ASN A 192 16.34 31.08 -18.25
N ILE A 193 16.02 29.87 -18.67
CA ILE A 193 15.21 28.89 -17.93
C ILE A 193 15.78 27.49 -18.20
N ASN A 194 15.71 26.57 -17.25
CA ASN A 194 16.20 25.22 -17.51
C ASN A 194 15.15 24.38 -18.26
N ALA A 195 15.59 23.39 -19.03
CA ALA A 195 14.68 22.59 -19.87
C ALA A 195 13.71 21.74 -19.03
N LEU A 196 14.11 21.33 -17.83
CA LEU A 196 13.28 20.56 -16.91
C LEU A 196 12.12 21.40 -16.37
N GLU A 197 12.39 22.62 -15.90
CA GLU A 197 11.40 23.59 -15.43
C GLU A 197 10.37 23.92 -16.51
N VAL A 198 10.81 24.18 -17.74
CA VAL A 198 9.91 24.39 -18.88
C VAL A 198 8.97 23.20 -19.03
N THR A 199 9.54 22.00 -19.12
CA THR A 199 8.80 20.75 -19.34
C THR A 199 7.79 20.53 -18.20
N GLN A 200 8.24 20.61 -16.94
CA GLN A 200 7.41 20.47 -15.74
C GLN A 200 6.25 21.45 -15.71
N ALA A 201 6.52 22.75 -15.90
CA ALA A 201 5.47 23.77 -15.92
C ALA A 201 4.40 23.46 -16.98
N ILE A 202 4.79 22.91 -18.13
CA ILE A 202 3.83 22.56 -19.20
C ILE A 202 2.95 21.41 -18.80
N ALA A 203 3.52 20.35 -18.24
CA ALA A 203 2.70 19.23 -17.79
C ALA A 203 1.79 19.64 -16.63
N GLU A 204 2.30 20.41 -15.67
CA GLU A 204 1.50 20.93 -14.55
C GLU A 204 0.34 21.81 -15.04
N SER A 205 0.58 22.68 -16.04
CA SER A 205 -0.48 23.50 -16.65
C SER A 205 -1.61 22.67 -17.28
N LYS A 206 -1.36 21.38 -17.51
CA LYS A 206 -2.31 20.41 -18.08
C LYS A 206 -2.79 19.37 -17.07
N GLY A 207 -2.42 19.49 -15.79
CA GLY A 207 -2.72 18.44 -14.80
C GLY A 207 -2.01 17.11 -15.06
N GLN A 208 -0.89 17.14 -15.78
CA GLN A 208 -0.09 15.99 -16.14
C GLN A 208 1.20 15.92 -15.30
N MET A 209 1.66 14.71 -15.01
CA MET A 209 3.03 14.42 -14.59
C MET A 209 3.90 14.15 -15.81
N ILE A 210 5.23 14.17 -15.65
CA ILE A 210 6.15 13.81 -16.73
C ILE A 210 7.00 12.63 -16.33
N ALA A 211 7.08 11.64 -17.22
CA ALA A 211 8.14 10.66 -17.23
C ALA A 211 9.07 10.91 -18.42
N PHE A 212 10.34 10.62 -18.26
CA PHE A 212 11.30 10.65 -19.36
C PHE A 212 11.69 9.23 -19.69
N ASP A 213 11.55 8.87 -20.97
CA ASP A 213 12.02 7.61 -21.50
C ASP A 213 13.19 7.81 -22.47
N PHE A 214 13.96 6.75 -22.70
CA PHE A 214 15.05 6.74 -23.67
C PHE A 214 14.77 5.71 -24.75
N PHE A 215 14.25 6.17 -25.90
CA PHE A 215 14.00 5.32 -27.07
C PHE A 215 14.84 5.78 -28.26
N GLY A 216 15.51 4.83 -28.92
CA GLY A 216 16.18 5.07 -30.20
C GLY A 216 17.27 6.15 -30.18
N GLY A 217 17.88 6.43 -29.02
CA GLY A 217 18.90 7.48 -28.88
C GLY A 217 18.35 8.88 -28.61
N LYS A 218 17.04 9.02 -28.37
CA LYS A 218 16.37 10.26 -27.97
C LYS A 218 15.78 10.14 -26.58
N VAL A 219 15.80 11.23 -25.83
CA VAL A 219 15.04 11.38 -24.59
C VAL A 219 13.63 11.81 -24.98
N LYS A 220 12.63 10.96 -24.72
CA LYS A 220 11.22 11.28 -24.99
C LYS A 220 10.56 11.69 -23.67
N ALA A 221 10.06 12.91 -23.61
CA ALA A 221 9.16 13.32 -22.54
C ALA A 221 7.79 12.67 -22.80
N MET A 222 7.26 11.99 -21.80
CA MET A 222 5.93 11.40 -21.80
C MET A 222 5.10 12.15 -20.77
N ALA A 223 3.99 12.73 -21.21
CA ALA A 223 2.98 13.24 -20.31
C ALA A 223 2.18 12.07 -19.73
N ILE A 224 2.13 11.97 -18.41
CA ILE A 224 1.34 11.00 -17.65
C ILE A 224 0.28 11.78 -16.89
N GLY A 225 -0.91 11.92 -17.47
CA GLY A 225 -2.04 12.53 -16.79
C GLY A 225 -2.70 11.57 -15.79
N ALA A 226 -3.26 12.12 -14.70
CA ALA A 226 -4.53 11.59 -14.24
C ALA A 226 -5.52 11.88 -15.36
N ALA A 227 -6.23 10.88 -15.88
CA ALA A 227 -7.23 11.10 -16.91
C ALA A 227 -8.27 12.13 -16.39
N ALA A 228 -8.16 13.38 -16.83
CA ALA A 228 -9.35 14.13 -17.18
C ALA A 228 -9.72 13.59 -18.57
N GLU A 229 -10.74 12.74 -18.63
CA GLU A 229 -11.30 12.21 -19.87
C GLU A 229 -11.94 13.36 -20.67
N ASP A 230 -11.11 14.20 -21.29
CA ASP A 230 -11.55 14.96 -22.46
C ASP A 230 -11.08 14.18 -23.69
N GLY A 231 -12.02 13.45 -24.26
CA GLY A 231 -11.82 12.54 -25.38
C GLY A 231 -11.25 13.25 -26.61
N VAL A 232 -10.05 12.83 -27.02
CA VAL A 232 -9.67 12.66 -28.42
C VAL A 232 -8.71 11.47 -28.50
N ASP A 233 -9.19 10.38 -29.08
CA ASP A 233 -8.39 9.20 -29.43
C ASP A 233 -7.21 9.59 -30.32
N ASN A 234 -5.99 9.37 -29.81
CA ASN A 234 -4.79 9.17 -30.60
C ASN A 234 -3.67 8.59 -29.73
N LEU A 235 -3.60 7.26 -29.64
CA LEU A 235 -2.41 6.42 -29.84
C LEU A 235 -2.69 5.00 -29.28
N ALA A 236 -2.60 4.02 -30.18
CA ALA A 236 -2.99 2.62 -30.05
C ALA A 236 -2.40 1.86 -28.83
N THR A 237 -3.19 0.95 -28.23
CA THR A 237 -3.33 -0.47 -28.64
C THR A 237 -4.37 -1.15 -27.76
N ASP A 238 -5.62 -1.27 -28.23
CA ASP A 238 -6.59 -2.24 -27.70
C ASP A 238 -6.62 -3.45 -28.66
N PRO A 239 -6.32 -4.68 -28.21
CA PRO A 239 -6.33 -5.87 -29.05
C PRO A 239 -7.72 -6.47 -29.28
N THR A 240 -8.83 -5.78 -28.95
CA THR A 240 -10.19 -6.35 -29.06
C THR A 240 -11.08 -5.74 -30.14
N ASP A 241 -10.60 -4.78 -30.94
CA ASP A 241 -11.43 -4.17 -31.99
C ASP A 241 -11.47 -5.06 -33.26
N GLU A 242 -12.56 -5.82 -33.42
CA GLU A 242 -12.84 -6.66 -34.58
C GLU A 242 -13.20 -5.80 -35.80
N SER A 243 -12.19 -5.27 -36.49
CA SER A 243 -12.40 -4.53 -37.73
C SER A 243 -13.01 -5.44 -38.81
N GLN A 244 -14.16 -5.05 -39.36
CA GLN A 244 -14.85 -5.74 -40.45
C GLN A 244 -14.14 -5.53 -41.79
N ALA A 245 -14.10 -6.56 -42.64
CA ALA A 245 -13.48 -6.46 -43.95
C ALA A 245 -14.36 -5.67 -44.92
N VAL A 246 -13.83 -4.57 -45.45
CA VAL A 246 -14.46 -3.77 -46.51
C VAL A 246 -13.72 -3.94 -47.84
N ASP A 247 -14.43 -3.80 -48.95
CA ASP A 247 -13.81 -3.80 -50.28
C ASP A 247 -13.18 -2.44 -50.63
N ALA A 248 -12.66 -2.33 -51.86
CA ALA A 248 -11.96 -1.13 -52.33
C ALA A 248 -12.87 0.11 -52.43
N ASP A 249 -14.19 -0.06 -52.43
CA ASP A 249 -15.17 1.01 -52.48
C ASP A 249 -15.74 1.33 -51.07
N GLY A 250 -15.38 0.55 -50.05
CA GLY A 250 -15.75 0.75 -48.66
C GLY A 250 -17.02 0.00 -48.22
N ASP A 251 -17.52 -0.92 -49.04
CA ASP A 251 -18.69 -1.73 -48.72
C ASP A 251 -18.29 -2.97 -47.91
N LEU A 252 -19.15 -3.39 -46.97
CA LEU A 252 -18.92 -4.57 -46.12
C LEU A 252 -18.96 -5.85 -46.96
N LEU A 253 -17.95 -6.70 -46.79
CA LEU A 253 -17.90 -8.02 -47.42
C LEU A 253 -18.67 -9.03 -46.56
N PHE A 254 -19.55 -9.80 -47.18
CA PHE A 254 -20.35 -10.83 -46.52
C PHE A 254 -19.96 -12.23 -47.00
N ASP A 255 -20.06 -13.22 -46.13
CA ASP A 255 -19.82 -14.62 -46.48
C ASP A 255 -21.00 -15.25 -47.25
N ALA A 256 -20.91 -16.55 -47.54
CA ALA A 256 -21.92 -17.26 -48.31
C ALA A 256 -23.28 -17.39 -47.59
N ASP A 257 -23.29 -17.18 -46.26
CA ASP A 257 -24.48 -17.25 -45.42
C ASP A 257 -25.06 -15.85 -45.12
N GLY A 258 -24.36 -14.79 -45.55
CA GLY A 258 -24.81 -13.40 -45.47
C GLY A 258 -24.37 -12.67 -44.22
N GLU A 259 -23.35 -13.18 -43.50
CA GLU A 259 -22.76 -12.54 -42.32
C GLU A 259 -21.50 -11.73 -42.69
N PRO A 260 -21.21 -10.58 -42.05
CA PRO A 260 -20.04 -9.77 -42.35
C PRO A 260 -18.73 -10.51 -42.06
N ILE A 261 -17.82 -10.54 -43.03
CA ILE A 261 -16.51 -11.19 -42.93
C ILE A 261 -15.58 -10.33 -42.05
N THR A 262 -14.93 -10.94 -41.07
CA THR A 262 -13.96 -10.26 -40.21
C THR A 262 -12.54 -10.39 -40.77
N VAL A 263 -11.64 -9.45 -40.45
CA VAL A 263 -10.23 -9.49 -40.91
C VAL A 263 -9.48 -10.74 -40.42
N ALA A 264 -9.95 -11.39 -39.34
CA ALA A 264 -9.39 -12.64 -38.83
C ALA A 264 -9.60 -13.84 -39.79
N ASP A 265 -10.65 -13.83 -40.62
CA ASP A 265 -10.98 -14.93 -41.54
C ASP A 265 -10.05 -15.01 -42.76
N GLN A 266 -9.31 -13.93 -43.05
CA GLN A 266 -8.39 -13.88 -44.20
C GLN A 266 -7.03 -14.57 -43.95
N PHE A 267 -6.71 -14.95 -42.71
CA PHE A 267 -5.42 -15.56 -42.35
C PHE A 267 -5.48 -17.07 -42.09
N ASN A 268 -6.35 -17.79 -42.80
CA ASN A 268 -6.33 -19.25 -42.81
C ASN A 268 -5.85 -19.77 -44.19
N PRO A 269 -4.62 -20.31 -44.32
CA PRO A 269 -4.14 -20.81 -45.60
C PRO A 269 -4.79 -22.16 -45.91
N VAL A 270 -5.94 -22.12 -46.60
CA VAL A 270 -6.51 -23.30 -47.26
C VAL A 270 -5.66 -23.62 -48.49
N GLY A 271 -4.87 -24.69 -48.37
CA GLY A 271 -4.18 -25.30 -49.50
C GLY A 271 -5.16 -25.82 -50.56
N ARG A 272 -4.91 -25.44 -51.80
CA ARG A 272 -5.34 -26.12 -53.03
C ARG A 272 -4.08 -26.21 -53.90
N ASN A 273 -3.82 -27.24 -54.69
CA ASN A 273 -4.44 -28.53 -54.95
C ASN A 273 -3.41 -29.32 -55.80
N GLU A 274 -3.81 -30.53 -56.20
CA GLU A 274 -3.35 -31.27 -57.38
C GLU A 274 -2.29 -32.35 -57.12
N ASP A 275 -2.77 -33.60 -57.15
CA ASP A 275 -2.07 -34.66 -57.85
C ASP A 275 -3.05 -35.43 -58.75
N ILE A 276 -2.65 -35.52 -60.03
CA ILE A 276 -3.18 -36.36 -61.09
C ILE A 276 -2.61 -37.78 -60.91
N PRO A 277 -3.36 -38.86 -61.21
CA PRO A 277 -3.00 -40.21 -60.75
C PRO A 277 -2.02 -40.92 -61.69
N ILE A 278 -1.04 -41.63 -61.12
CA ILE A 278 -0.32 -42.71 -61.82
C ILE A 278 -0.18 -43.95 -60.92
N ASN A 279 -0.48 -45.09 -61.54
CA ASN A 279 -0.55 -46.45 -61.03
C ASN A 279 0.68 -46.98 -60.25
N GLY A 280 0.36 -47.80 -59.24
CA GLY A 280 0.94 -49.15 -59.10
C GLY A 280 2.08 -49.32 -58.10
N GLY A 281 1.94 -50.29 -57.17
CA GLY A 281 3.09 -50.89 -56.50
C GLY A 281 2.92 -51.23 -55.02
N VAL A 282 2.31 -52.38 -54.76
CA VAL A 282 2.34 -53.23 -53.56
C VAL A 282 3.58 -53.10 -52.65
N GLY A 283 3.39 -53.05 -51.32
CA GLY A 283 4.25 -53.81 -50.38
C GLY A 283 4.79 -53.16 -49.09
N GLN A 284 3.98 -53.24 -48.02
CA GLN A 284 4.31 -53.80 -46.69
C GLN A 284 5.25 -53.13 -45.64
N PHE A 285 4.67 -53.01 -44.42
CA PHE A 285 5.21 -52.96 -43.02
C PHE A 285 6.00 -51.71 -42.58
N ALA A 286 5.83 -51.12 -41.38
CA ALA A 286 5.12 -51.47 -40.15
C ALA A 286 4.68 -50.19 -39.38
N THR A 287 3.62 -50.29 -38.58
CA THR A 287 3.08 -49.21 -37.72
C THR A 287 3.29 -49.51 -36.24
N SER A 288 3.63 -48.49 -35.46
CA SER A 288 3.32 -48.44 -34.03
C SER A 288 3.14 -46.99 -33.58
N VAL A 289 1.94 -46.70 -33.04
CA VAL A 289 1.56 -45.46 -32.37
C VAL A 289 0.86 -45.85 -31.05
N SER A 290 1.16 -45.15 -29.96
CA SER A 290 0.33 -45.03 -28.75
C SER A 290 0.60 -43.63 -28.18
N ALA A 291 -0.35 -42.69 -28.12
CA ALA A 291 -1.64 -42.62 -27.42
C ALA A 291 -1.52 -42.35 -25.91
N THR A 292 -1.92 -41.13 -25.53
CA THR A 292 -2.27 -40.61 -24.20
C THR A 292 -3.65 -41.13 -23.75
N PRO A 293 -4.01 -41.07 -22.46
CA PRO A 293 -5.41 -40.87 -22.10
C PRO A 293 -5.67 -39.88 -20.96
N ALA A 294 -6.87 -39.28 -21.01
CA ALA A 294 -7.53 -38.55 -19.92
C ALA A 294 -8.69 -39.40 -19.37
N LEU A 295 -8.99 -39.27 -18.07
CA LEU A 295 -10.03 -39.98 -17.34
C LEU A 295 -11.20 -39.05 -17.00
N GLY A 296 -12.43 -39.55 -17.19
CA GLY A 296 -13.70 -39.00 -16.71
C GLY A 296 -14.33 -39.94 -15.66
N ALA A 297 -15.24 -39.38 -14.88
CA ALA A 297 -15.72 -39.87 -13.59
C ALA A 297 -16.95 -40.82 -13.63
N VAL A 298 -17.36 -41.23 -12.43
CA VAL A 298 -18.75 -41.40 -11.91
C VAL A 298 -19.16 -42.82 -11.42
N GLU A 299 -19.71 -42.81 -10.20
CA GLU A 299 -20.79 -43.64 -9.60
C GLU A 299 -20.55 -44.77 -8.58
N LEU A 300 -21.60 -44.88 -7.74
CA LEU A 300 -21.77 -45.40 -6.38
C LEU A 300 -22.08 -46.91 -6.30
N MET A 301 -21.76 -47.55 -5.17
CA MET A 301 -22.68 -48.31 -4.27
C MET A 301 -21.97 -49.44 -3.49
N ASP A 302 -22.05 -49.30 -2.16
CA ASP A 302 -22.43 -50.24 -1.07
C ASP A 302 -22.20 -51.78 -1.08
N GLU A 303 -22.13 -52.27 0.17
CA GLU A 303 -22.13 -53.66 0.68
C GLU A 303 -20.82 -54.48 0.46
N GLY A 304 -20.18 -55.13 1.43
CA GLY A 304 -20.61 -55.74 2.68
C GLY A 304 -20.04 -57.18 2.69
N GLY A 305 -19.40 -57.64 3.78
CA GLY A 305 -19.13 -59.08 3.97
C GLY A 305 -17.82 -59.50 4.63
N ALA A 306 -17.96 -59.97 5.88
CA ALA A 306 -16.97 -60.56 6.77
C ALA A 306 -16.24 -61.83 6.27
N SER A 307 -15.07 -62.13 6.85
CA SER A 307 -14.75 -63.35 7.63
C SER A 307 -13.22 -63.59 7.75
N THR A 308 -12.63 -63.41 8.94
CA THR A 308 -12.09 -64.43 9.90
C THR A 308 -10.83 -65.20 9.51
N LEU A 309 -9.76 -65.04 10.31
CA LEU A 309 -8.92 -66.04 11.03
C LEU A 309 -7.69 -65.29 11.58
N ASP A 310 -7.55 -65.08 12.90
CA ASP A 310 -6.82 -65.94 13.89
C ASP A 310 -5.38 -66.27 13.47
N ASP A 311 -4.31 -66.16 14.27
CA ASP A 311 -4.17 -66.01 15.72
C ASP A 311 -2.67 -65.74 16.02
N GLY A 312 -2.31 -65.05 17.12
CA GLY A 312 -0.88 -64.85 17.43
C GLY A 312 -0.50 -63.92 18.59
N ASN A 313 -1.17 -64.08 19.73
CA ASN A 313 -0.86 -63.38 21.00
C ASN A 313 0.30 -64.06 21.74
N THR A 314 1.19 -63.30 22.38
CA THR A 314 1.62 -63.57 23.78
C THR A 314 2.31 -62.35 24.41
N ASN A 315 1.60 -61.81 25.39
CA ASN A 315 2.03 -60.85 26.41
C ASN A 315 2.64 -61.62 27.61
N PRO A 316 3.34 -60.94 28.54
CA PRO A 316 2.80 -60.99 29.90
C PRO A 316 2.79 -59.66 30.66
N LYS A 317 1.67 -59.48 31.37
CA LYS A 317 1.31 -58.45 32.35
C LYS A 317 2.23 -58.39 33.56
N TRP A 318 2.43 -57.18 34.08
CA TRP A 318 2.50 -56.88 35.52
C TRP A 318 1.74 -55.56 35.80
N THR A 319 0.82 -55.58 36.75
CA THR A 319 0.12 -54.42 37.37
C THR A 319 0.73 -54.13 38.74
N PRO A 320 0.64 -52.89 39.26
CA PRO A 320 -0.41 -52.55 40.25
C PRO A 320 -0.99 -51.13 40.03
N GLU A 321 -2.32 -50.93 40.12
CA GLU A 321 -3.07 -50.49 41.30
C GLU A 321 -2.56 -49.20 41.99
N GLY A 322 -3.33 -48.12 41.87
CA GLY A 322 -3.63 -47.22 43.01
C GLY A 322 -3.33 -45.73 42.85
N ALA A 323 -4.40 -44.93 42.91
CA ALA A 323 -4.49 -43.53 43.35
C ALA A 323 -4.56 -42.43 42.26
N ASP A 324 -5.81 -42.09 41.93
CA ASP A 324 -6.27 -40.76 41.51
C ASP A 324 -5.72 -39.64 42.43
N ALA A 325 -5.18 -38.60 41.80
CA ALA A 325 -5.10 -37.27 42.40
C ALA A 325 -5.10 -36.22 41.27
N SER A 326 -6.29 -35.72 40.98
CA SER A 326 -6.58 -34.52 40.22
C SER A 326 -6.12 -33.28 41.00
N ALA A 327 -5.00 -32.68 40.61
CA ALA A 327 -4.59 -31.37 41.11
C ALA A 327 -5.29 -30.25 40.32
N ARG A 328 -6.46 -29.83 40.81
CA ARG A 328 -7.01 -28.49 40.55
C ARG A 328 -6.07 -27.46 41.17
N VAL A 329 -5.61 -26.51 40.37
CA VAL A 329 -4.98 -25.27 40.85
C VAL A 329 -6.12 -24.34 41.26
N GLU A 330 -6.44 -24.32 42.55
CA GLU A 330 -7.29 -23.29 43.15
C GLU A 330 -6.45 -22.03 43.40
N LEU A 331 -6.84 -20.94 42.73
CA LEU A 331 -6.45 -19.58 43.06
C LEU A 331 -7.03 -19.23 44.43
N GLY A 332 -6.19 -19.21 45.45
CA GLY A 332 -6.54 -18.72 46.78
C GLY A 332 -6.86 -17.23 46.75
N ALA A 333 -8.08 -16.91 47.16
CA ALA A 333 -8.60 -15.57 47.35
C ALA A 333 -7.73 -14.74 48.31
N VAL A 334 -7.47 -13.49 47.92
CA VAL A 334 -7.01 -12.43 48.81
C VAL A 334 -8.25 -11.90 49.54
N GLU A 335 -8.53 -12.42 50.73
CA GLU A 335 -9.50 -11.82 51.64
C GLU A 335 -8.81 -10.77 52.52
N THR A 336 -9.24 -9.54 52.30
CA THR A 336 -8.97 -8.36 53.12
C THR A 336 -9.70 -8.50 54.46
N PHE A 337 -8.98 -8.73 55.56
CA PHE A 337 -9.51 -8.56 56.91
C PHE A 337 -9.04 -7.25 57.53
N ILE A 338 -9.95 -6.29 57.57
CA ILE A 338 -9.96 -5.19 58.53
C ILE A 338 -10.42 -5.78 59.87
N GLY A 339 -9.65 -5.58 60.93
CA GLY A 339 -10.01 -6.02 62.28
C GLY A 339 -8.88 -5.89 63.27
N ALA A 340 -8.47 -4.65 63.56
CA ALA A 340 -7.67 -4.36 64.76
C ALA A 340 -8.58 -4.46 65.99
N SER A 341 -8.28 -5.40 66.89
CA SER A 341 -8.75 -5.38 68.27
C SER A 341 -7.60 -4.97 69.19
N ASP A 342 -7.95 -4.14 70.16
CA ASP A 342 -7.09 -3.52 71.15
C ASP A 342 -6.08 -4.49 71.80
N ALA A 343 -4.79 -4.18 71.64
CA ALA A 343 -3.73 -4.67 72.51
C ALA A 343 -2.93 -3.47 73.01
N GLY A 344 -2.93 -3.31 74.34
CA GLY A 344 -2.53 -2.10 75.07
C GLY A 344 -1.10 -1.61 74.82
N ILE A 345 -1.01 -0.28 74.80
CA ILE A 345 0.21 0.53 74.78
C ILE A 345 0.98 0.32 76.11
N PRO A 346 2.25 -0.09 76.09
CA PRO A 346 3.12 0.06 77.26
C PRO A 346 3.50 1.54 77.42
N PRO A 347 3.43 2.12 78.64
CA PRO A 347 3.78 3.50 78.87
C PRO A 347 5.31 3.61 78.87
N ASN A 348 5.89 4.51 78.07
CA ASN A 348 7.17 5.22 78.29
C ASN A 348 8.03 5.53 77.04
N CYS A 349 7.45 5.77 75.86
CA CYS A 349 8.15 6.59 74.84
C CYS A 349 7.36 7.88 74.61
N ASN A 350 7.97 9.03 74.90
CA ASN A 350 7.40 10.36 74.62
C ASN A 350 7.39 10.62 73.10
N ASP A 351 6.44 11.47 72.67
CA ASP A 351 6.22 11.84 71.26
C ASP A 351 7.52 12.17 70.51
N GLY A 352 7.72 11.50 69.37
CA GLY A 352 8.89 11.64 68.50
C GLY A 352 9.90 10.50 68.57
N TYR A 353 9.64 9.42 69.30
CA TYR A 353 10.51 8.24 69.38
C TYR A 353 9.73 6.93 69.18
N LYS A 354 10.28 5.98 68.40
CA LYS A 354 9.74 4.62 68.25
C LYS A 354 10.58 3.61 69.02
N GLU A 355 9.96 2.57 69.56
CA GLU A 355 10.66 1.50 70.27
C GLU A 355 11.20 0.45 69.29
N VAL A 356 12.52 0.19 69.33
CA VAL A 356 13.15 -0.90 68.57
C VAL A 356 14.00 -1.73 69.53
N GLY A 357 13.55 -2.94 69.84
CA GLY A 357 14.28 -3.87 70.71
C GLY A 357 14.38 -3.44 72.18
N GLY A 358 13.36 -2.78 72.73
CA GLY A 358 13.34 -2.37 74.15
C GLY A 358 13.95 -0.99 74.45
N LYS A 359 14.23 -0.17 73.43
CA LYS A 359 14.79 1.19 73.58
C LYS A 359 14.08 2.18 72.64
N CYS A 360 13.73 3.37 73.15
CA CYS A 360 13.14 4.46 72.35
C CYS A 360 14.23 5.16 71.49
N VAL A 361 14.01 5.28 70.18
CA VAL A 361 14.91 5.97 69.21
C VAL A 361 14.15 7.06 68.42
N PRO A 362 14.74 8.23 68.12
CA PRO A 362 14.02 9.35 67.52
C PRO A 362 13.55 9.05 66.10
N ASP A 363 12.33 9.47 65.78
CA ASP A 363 11.68 9.24 64.49
C ASP A 363 12.32 10.15 63.43
N GLY A 364 13.37 9.62 62.77
CA GLY A 364 14.14 10.34 61.74
C GLY A 364 15.62 9.98 61.67
N SER A 365 16.18 9.30 62.67
CA SER A 365 17.59 8.89 62.62
C SER A 365 17.78 7.59 61.83
N ARG A 366 18.39 7.66 60.64
CA ARG A 366 18.99 6.50 59.97
C ARG A 366 20.21 6.03 60.76
N VAL A 367 20.00 5.10 61.68
CA VAL A 367 21.08 4.31 62.26
C VAL A 367 21.38 3.17 61.29
N CYS A 368 22.56 3.16 60.68
CA CYS A 368 23.09 1.95 60.05
C CYS A 368 23.56 1.02 61.18
N PRO A 369 22.95 -0.16 61.41
CA PRO A 369 23.45 -1.07 62.42
C PRO A 369 24.59 -1.90 61.81
N GLY A 370 25.80 -1.34 61.83
CA GLY A 370 27.02 -2.14 61.81
C GLY A 370 27.25 -2.74 63.20
N GLY A 371 26.48 -3.76 63.57
CA GLY A 371 26.58 -4.40 64.88
C GLY A 371 25.97 -5.80 64.88
N VAL A 372 26.81 -6.82 65.02
CA VAL A 372 26.49 -8.26 65.07
C VAL A 372 25.55 -8.55 66.27
N ILE A 373 24.37 -9.15 66.01
CA ILE A 373 23.28 -9.30 67.00
C ILE A 373 23.25 -10.65 67.75
N SER A 374 24.03 -11.68 67.38
CA SER A 374 24.03 -12.94 68.15
C SER A 374 25.25 -13.81 67.88
N ARG A 375 25.82 -14.40 68.94
CA ARG A 375 26.82 -15.48 68.90
C ARG A 375 26.22 -16.76 69.51
N THR A 376 25.15 -17.27 68.91
CA THR A 376 24.66 -18.63 69.22
C THR A 376 24.03 -19.33 68.02
N GLN A 377 24.73 -19.27 66.88
CA GLN A 377 24.81 -20.28 65.81
C GLN A 377 25.69 -19.65 64.74
N GLY A 378 26.89 -20.22 64.51
CA GLY A 378 27.90 -19.65 63.63
C GLY A 378 27.52 -19.78 62.16
N VAL A 379 26.66 -18.89 61.66
CA VAL A 379 26.51 -18.64 60.23
C VAL A 379 27.33 -17.39 59.91
N GLU A 380 28.52 -17.58 59.33
CA GLU A 380 29.26 -16.46 58.74
C GLU A 380 28.48 -15.92 57.54
N TYR A 381 27.85 -14.76 57.68
CA TYR A 381 27.37 -13.99 56.53
C TYR A 381 28.58 -13.40 55.81
N THR A 382 29.18 -14.17 54.90
CA THR A 382 30.22 -13.65 54.02
C THR A 382 29.60 -12.74 52.97
N ASN A 383 30.24 -11.61 52.68
CA ASN A 383 29.78 -10.62 51.69
C ASN A 383 30.02 -11.07 50.23
N ASN A 384 30.25 -12.36 50.03
CA ASN A 384 30.58 -12.92 48.73
C ASN A 384 29.29 -13.09 47.93
N THR A 385 29.37 -12.85 46.62
CA THR A 385 28.29 -13.19 45.70
C THR A 385 28.11 -14.71 45.73
N SER A 386 26.97 -15.17 46.22
CA SER A 386 26.59 -16.58 46.29
C SER A 386 25.49 -16.94 45.28
N SER A 387 25.00 -15.94 44.55
CA SER A 387 23.96 -16.14 43.55
C SER A 387 24.14 -15.16 42.39
N LYS A 388 23.79 -15.62 41.19
CA LYS A 388 23.73 -14.80 39.99
C LYS A 388 22.30 -14.87 39.47
N CYS A 389 21.74 -13.71 39.15
CA CYS A 389 20.42 -13.58 38.55
C CYS A 389 20.57 -12.86 37.22
N ILE A 390 20.17 -13.53 36.14
CA ILE A 390 20.22 -12.97 34.80
C ILE A 390 18.79 -12.75 34.33
N ARG A 391 18.55 -11.56 33.80
CA ARG A 391 17.31 -11.20 33.13
C ARG A 391 17.56 -11.09 31.63
N GLY A 392 16.63 -11.58 30.83
CA GLY A 392 16.70 -11.45 29.38
C GLY A 392 16.26 -10.08 28.89
N GLU A 393 15.99 -9.99 27.59
CA GLU A 393 15.32 -8.83 27.01
C GLU A 393 13.92 -8.64 27.62
N PHE A 394 13.37 -7.43 27.48
CA PHE A 394 11.96 -7.16 27.74
C PHE A 394 11.06 -8.03 26.86
N LEU A 395 9.85 -8.32 27.36
CA LEU A 395 8.90 -9.21 26.69
C LEU A 395 8.35 -8.52 25.42
N HIS A 396 8.51 -9.14 24.25
CA HIS A 396 7.87 -8.71 23.00
C HIS A 396 6.73 -9.67 22.65
N VAL A 397 5.49 -9.17 22.60
CA VAL A 397 4.28 -9.96 22.34
C VAL A 397 3.57 -9.41 21.11
N LEU A 398 2.98 -10.30 20.33
CA LEU A 398 2.03 -9.94 19.28
C LEU A 398 0.61 -10.11 19.84
N PHE A 399 -0.13 -9.02 19.98
CA PHE A 399 -1.50 -9.06 20.48
C PHE A 399 -2.49 -9.12 19.31
N GLU A 400 -3.35 -10.13 19.31
CA GLU A 400 -4.44 -10.25 18.35
C GLU A 400 -5.67 -9.48 18.82
N ARG A 401 -6.17 -8.58 18.00
CA ARG A 401 -7.33 -7.72 18.28
C ARG A 401 -8.34 -7.78 17.15
N ASP A 402 -9.59 -8.10 17.49
CA ASP A 402 -10.73 -8.13 16.58
C ASP A 402 -11.62 -6.87 16.70
N ASP A 403 -11.43 -6.08 17.76
CA ASP A 403 -12.04 -4.78 17.95
C ASP A 403 -11.24 -3.70 17.21
N ILE A 404 -11.63 -3.47 15.95
CA ILE A 404 -10.96 -2.57 15.01
C ILE A 404 -11.97 -1.56 14.45
N GLU A 405 -11.61 -0.29 14.54
CA GLU A 405 -12.38 0.82 14.01
C GLU A 405 -11.59 1.57 12.93
N ALA A 406 -12.29 2.19 11.97
CA ALA A 406 -11.64 3.09 11.02
C ALA A 406 -11.12 4.33 11.76
N PHE A 407 -10.01 4.89 11.29
CA PHE A 407 -9.39 6.07 11.86
C PHE A 407 -9.56 7.26 10.92
N TRP A 408 -10.01 8.41 11.41
CA TRP A 408 -10.33 9.60 10.60
C TRP A 408 -9.51 10.84 10.96
N GLY A 409 -8.44 10.68 11.73
CA GLY A 409 -7.62 11.78 12.22
C GLY A 409 -7.73 11.96 13.74
N PHE A 410 -7.26 13.11 14.22
CA PHE A 410 -7.31 13.48 15.62
C PHE A 410 -8.23 14.67 15.81
N ASP A 411 -8.92 14.69 16.94
CA ASP A 411 -9.66 15.86 17.38
C ASP A 411 -8.73 16.90 18.04
N ASP A 412 -9.35 17.95 18.56
CA ASP A 412 -8.68 19.06 19.23
C ASP A 412 -7.97 18.69 20.53
N ALA A 413 -8.43 17.62 21.19
CA ALA A 413 -7.81 17.08 22.38
C ALA A 413 -6.67 16.10 22.05
N GLY A 414 -6.44 15.82 20.76
CA GLY A 414 -5.50 14.80 20.30
C GLY A 414 -6.03 13.38 20.46
N GLU A 415 -7.33 13.20 20.67
CA GLU A 415 -7.99 11.91 20.68
C GLU A 415 -8.25 11.44 19.24
N ALA A 416 -8.13 10.14 19.01
CA ALA A 416 -8.40 9.55 17.72
C ALA A 416 -9.90 9.60 17.40
N ILE A 417 -10.24 10.16 16.24
CA ILE A 417 -11.59 10.13 15.70
C ILE A 417 -11.77 8.77 15.04
N THR A 418 -12.64 7.92 15.61
CA THR A 418 -12.87 6.55 15.13
C THR A 418 -14.36 6.26 14.88
N GLY A 419 -14.63 5.19 14.14
CA GLY A 419 -15.99 4.68 13.89
C GLY A 419 -16.39 4.72 12.42
N ASP A 420 -17.69 4.64 12.13
CA ASP A 420 -18.22 4.63 10.75
C ASP A 420 -18.42 6.05 10.17
N VAL A 421 -18.19 7.07 11.01
CA VAL A 421 -18.45 8.47 10.69
C VAL A 421 -17.30 9.32 11.24
N ALA A 422 -16.74 10.20 10.42
CA ALA A 422 -15.73 11.15 10.84
C ALA A 422 -16.41 12.45 11.29
N THR A 423 -16.19 12.91 12.52
CA THR A 423 -16.62 14.26 12.92
C THR A 423 -15.40 15.15 13.02
N VAL A 424 -15.33 16.16 12.16
CA VAL A 424 -14.18 17.07 12.08
C VAL A 424 -14.58 18.46 12.57
N ASP A 425 -13.73 19.08 13.39
CA ASP A 425 -13.87 20.48 13.75
C ASP A 425 -13.48 21.38 12.57
N THR A 426 -14.48 22.01 11.96
CA THR A 426 -14.30 22.88 10.80
C THR A 426 -13.94 24.32 11.17
N SER A 427 -14.00 24.70 12.45
CA SER A 427 -13.60 26.03 12.90
C SER A 427 -12.12 26.34 12.65
N LYS A 428 -11.29 25.29 12.56
CA LYS A 428 -9.84 25.39 12.31
C LYS A 428 -9.43 25.24 10.85
N GLN A 429 -10.29 24.64 10.03
CA GLN A 429 -9.99 24.26 8.64
C GLN A 429 -10.20 25.42 7.63
N GLY A 430 -10.46 26.64 8.12
CA GLY A 430 -10.38 27.85 7.29
C GLY A 430 -11.56 28.03 6.33
N GLY A 431 -12.72 28.42 6.86
CA GLY A 431 -13.71 29.18 6.09
C GLY A 431 -14.85 28.39 5.43
N PHE A 432 -15.02 27.10 5.76
CA PHE A 432 -16.23 26.37 5.37
C PHE A 432 -17.41 26.80 6.24
N ASP A 433 -18.46 27.38 5.66
CA ASP A 433 -19.69 27.73 6.38
C ASP A 433 -20.59 26.50 6.60
N VAL A 434 -20.01 25.44 7.20
CA VAL A 434 -20.68 24.16 7.45
C VAL A 434 -21.08 23.97 8.91
N GLY A 435 -20.62 24.86 9.80
CA GLY A 435 -20.82 24.81 11.25
C GLY A 435 -19.51 24.65 12.02
N PRO A 436 -19.57 24.49 13.35
CA PRO A 436 -18.39 24.17 14.17
C PRO A 436 -17.94 22.71 13.96
N GLU A 437 -18.87 21.80 13.69
CA GLU A 437 -18.59 20.38 13.48
C GLU A 437 -19.16 19.93 12.12
N TYR A 438 -18.38 19.13 11.39
CA TYR A 438 -18.77 18.53 10.14
C TYR A 438 -18.64 17.01 10.20
N THR A 439 -19.79 16.34 10.19
CA THR A 439 -19.90 14.88 10.29
C THR A 439 -19.93 14.26 8.90
N ILE A 440 -18.87 13.58 8.49
CA ILE A 440 -18.69 12.94 7.19
C ILE A 440 -19.00 11.46 7.31
N ALA A 441 -20.04 10.99 6.63
CA ALA A 441 -20.37 9.57 6.58
C ALA A 441 -19.49 8.84 5.55
N GLU A 442 -19.30 7.53 5.73
CA GLU A 442 -18.58 6.69 4.77
C GLU A 442 -19.06 6.87 3.32
N MET A 443 -20.38 6.96 3.10
CA MET A 443 -20.94 7.17 1.76
C MET A 443 -20.50 8.49 1.12
N GLU A 444 -20.28 9.52 1.92
CA GLU A 444 -19.79 10.81 1.43
C GLU A 444 -18.33 10.71 0.98
N PHE A 445 -17.48 10.01 1.74
CA PHE A 445 -16.09 9.74 1.33
C PHE A 445 -16.04 9.01 0.00
N ARG A 446 -16.85 7.95 -0.16
CA ARG A 446 -16.90 7.17 -1.39
C ARG A 446 -17.40 7.99 -2.58
N ALA A 447 -18.33 8.92 -2.37
CA ALA A 447 -18.81 9.83 -3.39
C ALA A 447 -17.73 10.86 -3.76
N ALA A 448 -17.04 11.45 -2.77
CA ALA A 448 -15.96 12.41 -2.97
C ALA A 448 -14.75 11.82 -3.71
N MET A 449 -14.39 10.56 -3.41
CA MET A 449 -13.30 9.85 -4.09
C MET A 449 -13.66 9.40 -5.51
N PHE A 450 -14.94 9.36 -5.86
CA PHE A 450 -15.36 9.05 -7.23
C PHE A 450 -15.17 10.30 -8.11
N ASP A 451 -15.97 11.34 -7.88
CA ASP A 451 -15.82 12.65 -8.53
C ASP A 451 -16.57 13.75 -7.76
N PHE A 452 -16.45 15.00 -8.22
CA PHE A 452 -17.14 16.15 -7.62
C PHE A 452 -18.66 16.06 -7.76
N GLN A 453 -19.16 15.54 -8.89
CA GLN A 453 -20.60 15.52 -9.19
C GLN A 453 -21.35 14.50 -8.32
N SER A 454 -20.80 13.31 -8.13
CA SER A 454 -21.35 12.26 -7.28
C SER A 454 -21.40 12.70 -5.83
N TRP A 455 -20.36 13.41 -5.36
CA TRP A 455 -20.36 14.04 -4.04
C TRP A 455 -21.41 15.16 -3.94
N LEU A 456 -21.55 16.00 -4.95
CA LEU A 456 -22.55 17.08 -4.96
C LEU A 456 -23.98 16.52 -4.86
N VAL A 457 -24.29 15.45 -5.61
CA VAL A 457 -25.57 14.75 -5.55
C VAL A 457 -25.82 14.15 -4.17
N TYR A 458 -24.80 13.54 -3.55
CA TYR A 458 -24.88 13.07 -2.17
C TYR A 458 -25.20 14.23 -1.21
N MET A 459 -24.49 15.34 -1.33
CA MET A 459 -24.66 16.52 -0.47
C MET A 459 -26.05 17.13 -0.60
N GLN A 460 -26.61 17.21 -1.81
CA GLN A 460 -27.97 17.71 -2.03
C GLN A 460 -29.01 16.81 -1.35
N LYS A 461 -28.84 15.49 -1.45
CA LYS A 461 -29.79 14.52 -0.91
C LYS A 461 -29.72 14.39 0.61
N GLU A 462 -28.52 14.18 1.14
CA GLU A 462 -28.31 13.83 2.55
C GLU A 462 -28.02 15.05 3.43
N LYS A 463 -27.53 16.15 2.85
CA LYS A 463 -27.08 17.36 3.57
C LYS A 463 -27.55 18.69 2.94
N PRO A 464 -28.85 18.84 2.60
CA PRO A 464 -29.36 20.04 1.92
C PRO A 464 -29.10 21.34 2.72
N ALA A 465 -29.20 21.30 4.05
CA ALA A 465 -28.93 22.47 4.89
C ALA A 465 -27.46 22.93 4.87
N ILE A 466 -26.51 22.05 4.55
CA ILE A 466 -25.10 22.40 4.38
C ILE A 466 -24.89 22.99 2.99
N MET A 467 -25.48 22.37 1.96
CA MET A 467 -25.50 22.92 0.61
C MET A 467 -26.02 24.35 0.59
N THR A 468 -27.12 24.64 1.30
CA THR A 468 -27.69 25.99 1.35
C THR A 468 -26.77 27.02 1.99
N ARG A 469 -26.10 26.65 3.09
CA ARG A 469 -25.16 27.56 3.76
C ARG A 469 -23.90 27.82 2.93
N VAL A 470 -23.33 26.78 2.33
CA VAL A 470 -22.08 26.90 1.56
C VAL A 470 -22.31 27.57 0.21
N ALA A 471 -23.39 27.20 -0.50
CA ALA A 471 -23.70 27.72 -1.82
C ALA A 471 -24.43 29.09 -1.77
N GLY A 472 -25.12 29.40 -0.68
CA GLY A 472 -25.92 30.63 -0.54
C GLY A 472 -27.31 30.57 -1.20
N HIS A 473 -27.77 29.38 -1.59
CA HIS A 473 -29.05 29.13 -2.28
C HIS A 473 -29.81 27.98 -1.62
N ASP A 474 -31.14 28.05 -1.55
CA ASP A 474 -31.94 26.93 -1.01
C ASP A 474 -31.67 25.67 -1.84
N ALA A 475 -31.43 24.53 -1.18
CA ALA A 475 -31.04 23.28 -1.85
C ALA A 475 -32.11 22.80 -2.86
N ASP A 476 -33.37 23.17 -2.60
CA ASP A 476 -34.51 22.91 -3.47
C ASP A 476 -34.46 23.71 -4.79
N GLU A 477 -33.76 24.85 -4.84
CA GLU A 477 -33.61 25.66 -6.06
C GLU A 477 -32.57 25.08 -7.04
N LEU A 478 -31.69 24.19 -6.58
CA LEU A 478 -30.62 23.62 -7.40
C LEU A 478 -31.08 22.47 -8.31
N GLY A 479 -32.37 22.10 -8.31
CA GLY A 479 -33.07 21.33 -9.37
C GLY A 479 -32.49 19.97 -9.82
N LEU A 480 -31.37 19.51 -9.26
CA LEU A 480 -30.68 18.28 -9.67
C LEU A 480 -31.46 17.04 -9.24
N ILE A 481 -32.12 17.10 -8.09
CA ILE A 481 -33.04 16.05 -7.63
C ILE A 481 -34.26 15.96 -8.55
N ASP A 482 -34.78 17.09 -9.04
CA ASP A 482 -35.91 17.10 -9.98
C ASP A 482 -35.50 16.58 -11.37
N LEU A 483 -34.27 16.88 -11.83
CA LEU A 483 -33.72 16.31 -13.06
C LEU A 483 -33.59 14.79 -12.96
N LEU A 484 -33.08 14.29 -11.83
CA LEU A 484 -33.01 12.85 -11.52
C LEU A 484 -34.40 12.22 -11.36
N ALA A 485 -35.37 12.94 -10.79
CA ALA A 485 -36.75 12.49 -10.66
C ALA A 485 -37.45 12.40 -12.03
N ILE A 486 -37.17 13.31 -12.95
CA ILE A 486 -37.68 13.25 -14.34
C ILE A 486 -37.06 12.11 -15.12
N LEU A 487 -35.75 11.91 -14.97
CA LEU A 487 -35.07 10.72 -15.48
C LEU A 487 -35.71 9.45 -14.91
N ALA A 488 -36.10 9.43 -13.63
CA ALA A 488 -36.76 8.32 -12.96
C ALA A 488 -38.20 8.07 -13.41
N MET A 489 -38.96 9.13 -13.71
CA MET A 489 -40.35 9.06 -14.14
C MET A 489 -40.50 8.62 -15.61
N GLY A 490 -39.43 8.70 -16.40
CA GLY A 490 -39.47 8.36 -17.84
C GLY A 490 -40.36 9.30 -18.65
N ALA A 491 -40.78 8.87 -19.85
CA ALA A 491 -41.54 9.66 -20.81
C ALA A 491 -42.94 10.15 -20.32
N ASP A 492 -43.36 9.75 -19.12
CA ASP A 492 -44.65 10.12 -18.51
C ASP A 492 -44.56 11.39 -17.64
N ALA A 493 -43.37 11.97 -17.43
CA ALA A 493 -43.25 13.30 -16.83
C ALA A 493 -43.93 14.32 -17.75
N ASP A 494 -44.85 15.11 -17.21
CA ASP A 494 -45.54 16.10 -18.03
C ASP A 494 -44.51 17.12 -18.57
N PRO A 495 -44.73 17.67 -19.78
CA PRO A 495 -43.78 18.58 -20.42
C PRO A 495 -43.43 19.83 -19.59
N GLU A 496 -44.31 20.27 -18.68
CA GLU A 496 -44.09 21.41 -17.80
C GLU A 496 -43.08 21.03 -16.69
N THR A 497 -43.20 19.84 -16.12
CA THR A 497 -42.20 19.29 -15.17
C THR A 497 -40.83 19.12 -15.83
N ILE A 498 -40.78 18.61 -17.06
CA ILE A 498 -39.53 18.51 -17.86
C ILE A 498 -38.92 19.89 -18.14
N ALA A 499 -39.74 20.86 -18.54
CA ALA A 499 -39.30 22.22 -18.83
C ALA A 499 -38.81 22.94 -17.57
N ASN A 500 -39.51 22.79 -16.44
CA ASN A 500 -39.13 23.40 -15.16
C ASN A 500 -37.79 22.85 -14.65
N SER A 501 -37.51 21.57 -14.85
CA SER A 501 -36.22 20.98 -14.41
C SER A 501 -35.08 21.19 -15.39
N LYS A 502 -35.35 21.28 -16.70
CA LYS A 502 -34.35 21.79 -17.66
C LYS A 502 -33.98 23.23 -17.32
N ASN A 503 -34.97 24.06 -16.98
CA ASN A 503 -34.71 25.42 -16.53
C ASN A 503 -34.00 25.45 -15.16
N GLY A 504 -34.27 24.50 -14.27
CA GLY A 504 -33.56 24.33 -12.99
C GLY A 504 -32.08 23.94 -13.19
N ALA A 505 -31.80 22.91 -13.98
CA ALA A 505 -30.43 22.49 -14.30
C ALA A 505 -29.66 23.55 -15.11
N PHE A 506 -30.33 24.24 -16.03
CA PHE A 506 -29.76 25.36 -16.75
C PHE A 506 -29.48 26.54 -15.82
N ARG A 507 -30.38 26.87 -14.89
CA ARG A 507 -30.17 27.89 -13.85
C ARG A 507 -29.07 27.53 -12.87
N VAL A 508 -28.84 26.24 -12.60
CA VAL A 508 -27.67 25.78 -11.84
C VAL A 508 -26.40 26.05 -12.64
N GLY A 509 -26.39 25.68 -13.93
CA GLY A 509 -25.28 26.00 -14.84
C GLY A 509 -25.02 27.51 -14.95
N GLU A 510 -26.07 28.32 -15.01
CA GLU A 510 -26.03 29.78 -15.17
C GLU A 510 -25.68 30.49 -13.83
N ALA A 511 -26.19 30.02 -12.70
CA ALA A 511 -25.79 30.48 -11.37
C ALA A 511 -24.34 30.09 -11.03
N ILE A 512 -23.87 28.96 -11.56
CA ILE A 512 -22.47 28.54 -11.49
C ILE A 512 -21.59 29.39 -12.43
N SER A 513 -22.09 29.80 -13.61
CA SER A 513 -21.28 30.51 -14.61
C SER A 513 -21.19 32.02 -14.39
N ASP A 514 -22.28 32.68 -13.96
CA ASP A 514 -22.41 34.11 -14.28
C ASP A 514 -22.12 35.10 -13.15
N GLU A 515 -22.15 34.76 -11.84
CA GLU A 515 -21.95 35.84 -10.84
C GLU A 515 -21.39 35.49 -9.44
N ASN A 516 -21.05 34.24 -9.11
CA ASN A 516 -20.38 33.91 -7.82
C ASN A 516 -19.41 32.73 -7.95
N SER A 517 -18.23 32.94 -8.56
CA SER A 517 -17.12 31.97 -8.49
C SER A 517 -16.90 31.50 -7.05
N THR A 518 -17.13 32.39 -6.08
CA THR A 518 -16.97 32.12 -4.65
C THR A 518 -17.81 30.96 -4.09
N SER A 519 -19.01 30.68 -4.62
CA SER A 519 -19.84 29.58 -4.09
C SER A 519 -19.39 28.22 -4.62
N LEU A 520 -19.07 28.15 -5.92
CA LEU A 520 -18.48 26.95 -6.51
C LEU A 520 -17.09 26.70 -5.90
N ASP A 521 -16.26 27.74 -5.77
CA ASP A 521 -14.94 27.65 -5.15
C ASP A 521 -15.03 27.09 -3.72
N LYS A 522 -16.03 27.50 -2.94
CA LYS A 522 -16.28 26.96 -1.58
C LYS A 522 -16.72 25.50 -1.61
N LEU A 523 -17.64 25.12 -2.51
CA LEU A 523 -18.08 23.72 -2.65
C LEU A 523 -16.95 22.83 -3.13
N THR A 524 -16.16 23.28 -4.11
CA THR A 524 -14.96 22.59 -4.59
C THR A 524 -13.93 22.47 -3.47
N ALA A 525 -13.69 23.53 -2.70
CA ALA A 525 -12.79 23.45 -1.55
C ALA A 525 -13.29 22.44 -0.49
N LEU A 526 -14.61 22.41 -0.21
CA LEU A 526 -15.19 21.45 0.72
C LEU A 526 -15.07 20.00 0.20
N HIS A 527 -15.32 19.79 -1.09
CA HIS A 527 -15.10 18.50 -1.75
C HIS A 527 -13.65 18.05 -1.65
N GLN A 528 -12.70 18.93 -1.99
CA GLN A 528 -11.28 18.61 -1.92
C GLN A 528 -10.84 18.31 -0.48
N PHE A 529 -11.40 19.02 0.51
CA PHE A 529 -11.21 18.71 1.92
C PHE A 529 -11.70 17.29 2.27
N VAL A 530 -12.96 16.95 1.95
CA VAL A 530 -13.53 15.62 2.20
C VAL A 530 -12.74 14.53 1.47
N LYS A 531 -12.40 14.77 0.20
CA LYS A 531 -11.61 13.87 -0.63
C LYS A 531 -10.20 13.68 -0.06
N SER A 532 -9.55 14.72 0.45
CA SER A 532 -8.22 14.60 1.04
C SER A 532 -8.21 13.70 2.28
N ILE A 533 -9.25 13.80 3.13
CA ILE A 533 -9.45 12.91 4.29
C ILE A 533 -9.68 11.48 3.79
N ALA A 534 -10.55 11.30 2.78
CA ALA A 534 -10.80 9.99 2.21
C ALA A 534 -9.52 9.36 1.61
N ASP A 535 -8.76 10.12 0.82
CA ASP A 535 -7.52 9.66 0.18
C ASP A 535 -6.45 9.28 1.21
N GLU A 536 -6.37 9.98 2.35
CA GLU A 536 -5.42 9.65 3.43
C GLU A 536 -5.86 8.45 4.28
N PHE A 537 -7.15 8.40 4.65
CA PHE A 537 -7.63 7.54 5.74
C PHE A 537 -8.52 6.38 5.29
N TYR A 538 -9.36 6.58 4.27
CA TYR A 538 -10.41 5.63 3.89
C TYR A 538 -9.83 4.27 3.47
N GLY A 539 -10.13 3.25 4.28
CA GLY A 539 -9.63 1.89 4.07
C GLY A 539 -8.13 1.71 4.33
N LYS A 540 -7.41 2.73 4.82
CA LYS A 540 -5.94 2.71 4.99
C LYS A 540 -5.50 2.76 6.44
N LYS A 541 -6.19 3.52 7.30
CA LYS A 541 -5.80 3.66 8.71
C LYS A 541 -6.91 3.16 9.62
N PHE A 542 -6.51 2.46 10.67
CA PHE A 542 -7.41 1.84 11.63
C PHE A 542 -6.87 1.99 13.05
N VAL A 543 -7.77 1.91 14.03
CA VAL A 543 -7.39 1.80 15.44
C VAL A 543 -7.80 0.42 15.94
N ALA A 544 -6.82 -0.38 16.35
CA ALA A 544 -7.04 -1.65 17.02
C ALA A 544 -7.06 -1.44 18.54
N SER A 545 -8.18 -1.77 19.19
CA SER A 545 -8.38 -1.56 20.63
C SER A 545 -7.35 -2.33 21.46
N LEU A 546 -6.69 -1.65 22.40
CA LEU A 546 -5.78 -2.26 23.38
C LEU A 546 -6.45 -2.43 24.75
N ALA A 547 -7.78 -2.39 24.80
CA ALA A 547 -8.56 -2.56 26.03
C ALA A 547 -8.15 -3.84 26.79
N GLY A 548 -7.91 -3.70 28.10
CA GLY A 548 -7.47 -4.80 28.97
C GLY A 548 -5.97 -5.12 28.95
N ILE A 549 -5.18 -4.49 28.07
CA ILE A 549 -3.71 -4.51 28.12
C ILE A 549 -3.18 -3.27 28.86
N VAL A 550 -3.88 -2.16 28.67
CA VAL A 550 -3.55 -0.87 29.26
C VAL A 550 -4.78 -0.36 30.01
N ASP A 551 -4.62 -0.11 31.31
CA ASP A 551 -5.64 0.59 32.08
C ASP A 551 -5.75 2.02 31.57
N CYS A 552 -6.94 2.44 31.12
CA CYS A 552 -7.17 3.86 30.84
C CYS A 552 -7.07 4.63 32.15
N PRO A 553 -6.18 5.63 32.28
CA PRO A 553 -6.15 6.50 33.46
C PRO A 553 -7.45 7.32 33.62
N CYS A 554 -8.31 7.33 32.58
CA CYS A 554 -9.49 8.16 32.47
C CYS A 554 -10.73 7.65 33.24
N GLN A 555 -10.66 6.60 34.07
CA GLN A 555 -11.85 6.20 34.83
C GLN A 555 -12.28 7.32 35.81
N PRO A 556 -13.43 8.01 35.57
CA PRO A 556 -13.78 9.26 36.26
C PRO A 556 -14.23 9.09 37.72
N GLY A 557 -13.87 7.99 38.38
CA GLY A 557 -14.32 7.66 39.74
C GLY A 557 -13.48 8.27 40.86
N GLY A 558 -12.36 8.91 40.54
CA GLY A 558 -11.58 9.67 41.51
C GLY A 558 -11.88 11.15 41.36
N GLU A 559 -12.68 11.73 42.26
CA GLU A 559 -12.97 13.18 42.35
C GLU A 559 -11.73 14.03 42.75
N GLY A 560 -10.53 13.61 42.36
CA GLY A 560 -9.29 14.36 42.58
C GLY A 560 -8.99 15.25 41.39
N GLU A 561 -9.00 16.56 41.62
CA GLU A 561 -8.73 17.63 40.66
C GLU A 561 -7.67 17.28 39.61
N ALA A 562 -8.07 17.41 38.35
CA ALA A 562 -7.26 17.28 37.16
C ALA A 562 -6.13 18.32 37.15
N ALA A 563 -4.91 17.90 37.48
CA ALA A 563 -3.71 18.64 37.14
C ALA A 563 -3.43 18.44 35.64
N ALA A 564 -4.07 19.25 34.81
CA ALA A 564 -3.93 19.26 33.34
C ALA A 564 -2.60 19.90 32.87
N ASP A 565 -1.49 19.65 33.56
CA ASP A 565 -0.18 20.13 33.13
C ASP A 565 0.55 19.03 32.34
N GLU A 566 0.82 19.37 31.08
CA GLU A 566 1.77 18.81 30.12
C GLU A 566 2.60 17.62 30.62
N ALA A 567 2.46 16.46 29.95
CA ALA A 567 3.18 15.19 30.18
C ALA A 567 2.48 14.12 31.02
N PHE A 568 1.16 13.94 30.85
CA PHE A 568 0.59 12.58 30.90
C PHE A 568 1.07 11.77 29.69
N GLY A 569 2.38 11.51 29.63
CA GLY A 569 2.86 10.32 28.97
C GLY A 569 2.28 9.18 29.77
N THR A 570 1.09 8.71 29.38
CA THR A 570 0.43 7.54 29.94
C THR A 570 1.52 6.50 30.06
N LYS A 571 1.95 6.18 31.30
CA LYS A 571 2.98 5.17 31.52
C LYS A 571 2.31 3.83 31.26
N VAL A 572 2.16 3.54 29.98
CA VAL A 572 1.76 2.24 29.50
C VAL A 572 2.88 1.28 29.85
N ASP A 573 2.50 0.18 30.50
CA ASP A 573 3.39 -0.96 30.73
C ASP A 573 3.86 -1.61 29.42
N TRP A 574 3.40 -1.08 28.27
CA TRP A 574 3.67 -1.53 26.92
C TRP A 574 4.07 -0.35 26.03
N ALA A 575 5.12 -0.53 25.25
CA ALA A 575 5.57 0.40 24.22
C ALA A 575 5.44 -0.24 22.83
N GLN A 576 5.37 0.60 21.80
CA GLN A 576 5.46 0.17 20.42
C GLN A 576 6.78 -0.53 20.12
N THR A 577 6.74 -1.54 19.26
CA THR A 577 7.92 -2.24 18.76
C THR A 577 7.66 -2.76 17.36
N ASP A 578 8.72 -2.98 16.57
CA ASP A 578 8.59 -3.44 15.18
C ASP A 578 8.12 -4.89 15.04
N GLY A 579 8.25 -5.71 16.09
CA GLY A 579 7.84 -7.12 16.04
C GLY A 579 7.61 -7.76 17.41
N GLY A 580 6.67 -8.71 17.44
CA GLY A 580 6.28 -9.51 18.60
C GLY A 580 6.67 -10.98 18.43
N TRP A 581 6.97 -11.66 19.54
CA TRP A 581 7.22 -13.10 19.51
C TRP A 581 5.95 -13.88 19.84
N VAL A 582 5.69 -14.95 19.08
CA VAL A 582 4.61 -15.90 19.34
C VAL A 582 5.21 -17.30 19.43
N GLU A 583 5.00 -17.97 20.56
CA GLU A 583 5.56 -19.30 20.77
C GLU A 583 4.55 -20.40 20.39
N GLY A 584 4.85 -21.10 19.29
CA GLY A 584 4.02 -22.19 18.80
C GLY A 584 2.62 -21.75 18.35
N GLY A 585 1.83 -22.70 17.90
CA GLY A 585 0.45 -22.45 17.48
C GLY A 585 0.34 -21.65 16.17
N SER A 586 -0.63 -20.76 16.12
CA SER A 586 -0.92 -19.91 14.97
C SER A 586 -1.14 -18.46 15.38
N VAL A 587 -0.77 -17.54 14.49
CA VAL A 587 -1.04 -16.10 14.54
C VAL A 587 -2.21 -15.78 13.63
N MET A 588 -3.34 -15.39 14.20
CA MET A 588 -4.58 -15.12 13.48
C MET A 588 -5.04 -16.28 12.56
N GLY A 589 -4.60 -17.51 12.88
CA GLY A 589 -4.86 -18.71 12.09
C GLY A 589 -3.77 -19.08 11.07
N LEU A 590 -2.65 -18.34 10.99
CA LEU A 590 -1.44 -18.73 10.27
C LEU A 590 -0.48 -19.49 11.19
N GLY A 591 -0.04 -20.68 10.86
CA GLY A 591 0.97 -21.37 11.67
C GLY A 591 2.26 -20.56 11.77
N VAL A 592 2.88 -20.49 12.96
CA VAL A 592 4.11 -19.67 13.18
C VAL A 592 5.29 -20.08 12.29
N ARG A 593 5.25 -21.29 11.74
CA ARG A 593 6.27 -21.89 10.85
C ARG A 593 5.78 -22.09 9.42
N ASP A 594 4.59 -21.60 9.11
CA ASP A 594 4.05 -21.68 7.76
C ASP A 594 4.82 -20.69 6.86
N PRO A 595 5.15 -21.06 5.61
CA PRO A 595 5.85 -20.17 4.68
C PRO A 595 5.21 -18.78 4.55
N GLU A 596 3.88 -18.72 4.68
CA GLU A 596 3.09 -17.49 4.64
C GLU A 596 3.39 -16.56 5.82
N THR A 597 3.67 -17.12 7.01
CA THR A 597 4.04 -16.33 8.19
C THR A 597 5.45 -15.77 8.08
N GLU A 598 6.36 -16.43 7.36
CA GLU A 598 7.75 -15.96 7.17
C GLU A 598 7.79 -14.60 6.46
N MET A 599 6.82 -14.28 5.60
CA MET A 599 6.74 -12.99 4.91
C MET A 599 6.43 -11.81 5.84
N PHE A 600 5.82 -12.09 7.00
CA PHE A 600 5.50 -11.10 8.01
C PHE A 600 6.55 -11.03 9.12
N LYS A 601 7.64 -11.81 9.00
CA LYS A 601 8.72 -11.75 9.99
C LYS A 601 9.67 -10.60 9.71
N THR A 602 10.08 -9.93 10.78
CA THR A 602 11.20 -9.01 10.78
C THR A 602 12.50 -9.78 10.60
N ASP A 603 13.59 -9.06 10.25
CA ASP A 603 14.91 -9.67 10.00
C ASP A 603 15.45 -10.50 11.19
N ASP A 604 14.99 -10.21 12.40
CA ASP A 604 15.35 -10.94 13.62
C ASP A 604 14.43 -12.11 13.95
N GLY A 605 13.43 -12.41 13.11
CA GLY A 605 12.52 -13.55 13.24
C GLY A 605 11.27 -13.30 14.10
N ARG A 606 11.07 -12.08 14.63
CA ARG A 606 9.79 -11.68 15.25
C ARG A 606 8.74 -11.43 14.16
N ILE A 607 7.47 -11.41 14.52
CA ILE A 607 6.38 -11.12 13.57
C ILE A 607 6.02 -9.64 13.67
N GLY A 608 6.04 -8.93 12.54
CA GLY A 608 5.69 -7.52 12.43
C GLY A 608 4.19 -7.26 12.64
N CYS A 609 3.77 -6.00 12.47
CA CYS A 609 2.35 -5.68 12.49
C CYS A 609 1.68 -6.20 11.21
N LEU A 610 0.54 -6.86 11.35
CA LEU A 610 -0.20 -7.40 10.21
C LEU A 610 -1.70 -7.41 10.48
N VAL A 611 -2.48 -7.38 9.42
CA VAL A 611 -3.94 -7.43 9.49
C VAL A 611 -4.50 -8.57 8.67
N LYS A 612 -5.66 -9.07 9.09
CA LYS A 612 -6.39 -10.15 8.44
C LYS A 612 -7.77 -9.68 8.01
N PHE A 613 -8.08 -9.90 6.75
CA PHE A 613 -9.41 -9.75 6.17
C PHE A 613 -10.04 -11.12 5.97
N SER A 614 -11.28 -11.29 6.41
CA SER A 614 -12.09 -12.51 6.32
C SER A 614 -13.44 -12.19 5.68
N GLY A 615 -13.85 -12.98 4.68
CA GLY A 615 -15.06 -12.69 3.89
C GLY A 615 -15.10 -13.49 2.59
N GLN A 616 -16.02 -13.16 1.69
CA GLN A 616 -16.06 -13.71 0.34
C GLN A 616 -15.86 -12.57 -0.64
N GLU A 617 -15.04 -12.81 -1.66
CA GLU A 617 -14.82 -11.96 -2.85
C GLU A 617 -14.26 -10.55 -2.57
N TYR A 618 -12.93 -10.44 -2.63
CA TYR A 618 -12.23 -9.15 -2.65
C TYR A 618 -11.92 -8.74 -4.08
N ASP A 619 -11.90 -7.43 -4.31
CA ASP A 619 -11.34 -6.88 -5.53
C ASP A 619 -9.82 -6.83 -5.37
N PHE A 620 -9.13 -7.69 -6.11
CA PHE A 620 -7.67 -7.70 -6.15
C PHE A 620 -7.12 -6.79 -7.25
N ASP A 621 -7.98 -6.20 -8.09
CA ASP A 621 -7.55 -5.31 -9.15
C ASP A 621 -7.04 -4.00 -8.55
N GLY A 622 -5.82 -3.63 -8.89
CA GLY A 622 -5.13 -2.49 -8.30
C GLY A 622 -4.45 -2.77 -6.96
N MET A 623 -4.53 -3.99 -6.42
CA MET A 623 -3.67 -4.38 -5.30
C MET A 623 -2.25 -4.62 -5.79
N SER A 624 -1.31 -3.78 -5.35
CA SER A 624 0.13 -4.00 -5.52
C SER A 624 0.82 -3.97 -4.15
N GLY A 625 1.89 -4.76 -3.98
CA GLY A 625 2.72 -4.78 -2.77
C GLY A 625 2.50 -5.98 -1.83
N ASP A 626 2.72 -5.75 -0.53
CA ASP A 626 2.83 -6.73 0.57
C ASP A 626 1.51 -7.42 0.98
N PHE A 627 0.77 -7.96 0.01
CA PHE A 627 -0.44 -8.76 0.26
C PHE A 627 -0.17 -10.24 0.02
N TRP A 628 -0.75 -11.10 0.85
CA TRP A 628 -0.65 -12.55 0.70
C TRP A 628 -2.03 -13.22 0.81
N PRO A 629 -2.60 -13.68 -0.32
CA PRO A 629 -3.85 -14.42 -0.32
C PRO A 629 -3.57 -15.87 0.09
N VAL A 630 -4.03 -16.27 1.28
CA VAL A 630 -3.91 -17.67 1.74
C VAL A 630 -5.08 -18.50 1.21
N SER A 631 -6.25 -17.86 1.06
CA SER A 631 -7.41 -18.42 0.37
C SER A 631 -8.24 -17.28 -0.24
N THR A 632 -9.23 -17.61 -1.07
CA THR A 632 -10.21 -16.64 -1.60
C THR A 632 -10.98 -15.89 -0.51
N SER A 633 -10.95 -16.40 0.72
CA SER A 633 -11.69 -15.87 1.86
C SER A 633 -10.83 -15.27 2.97
N LYS A 634 -9.51 -15.36 2.87
CA LYS A 634 -8.55 -14.87 3.87
C LYS A 634 -7.37 -14.19 3.22
N VAL A 635 -7.27 -12.89 3.43
CA VAL A 635 -6.18 -12.06 2.95
C VAL A 635 -5.43 -11.51 4.15
N TYR A 636 -4.10 -11.63 4.12
CA TYR A 636 -3.21 -11.05 5.12
C TYR A 636 -2.37 -9.96 4.46
N ILE A 637 -2.23 -8.83 5.16
CA ILE A 637 -1.49 -7.67 4.66
C ILE A 637 -0.57 -7.18 5.76
N SER A 638 0.68 -6.88 5.40
CA SER A 638 1.62 -6.21 6.30
C SER A 638 1.11 -4.82 6.63
N ALA A 639 1.11 -4.47 7.91
CA ALA A 639 0.68 -3.16 8.38
C ALA A 639 1.84 -2.45 9.08
N SER A 640 1.82 -1.13 9.12
CA SER A 640 2.63 -0.37 10.06
C SER A 640 1.88 -0.21 11.37
N PHE A 641 2.60 -0.27 12.48
CA PHE A 641 2.11 0.18 13.78
C PHE A 641 2.74 1.54 14.04
N ASP A 642 1.94 2.61 14.00
CA ASP A 642 2.47 3.98 14.01
C ASP A 642 2.70 4.51 15.43
N ARG A 643 1.68 4.39 16.30
CA ARG A 643 1.74 4.78 17.73
C ARG A 643 0.52 4.30 18.50
N ILE A 644 0.62 4.32 19.83
CA ILE A 644 -0.54 4.16 20.73
C ILE A 644 -1.27 5.50 20.79
N VAL A 645 -2.59 5.48 20.59
CA VAL A 645 -3.50 6.64 20.60
C VAL A 645 -4.57 6.49 21.67
N SER A 646 -5.16 7.59 22.13
CA SER A 646 -6.37 7.57 22.96
C SER A 646 -7.58 7.51 22.04
N ALA A 647 -8.45 6.50 22.15
CA ALA A 647 -9.67 6.37 21.36
C ALA A 647 -10.87 6.13 22.28
N CYS A 648 -11.72 7.13 22.46
CA CYS A 648 -13.06 7.02 23.06
C CYS A 648 -13.18 6.02 24.23
N LYS A 649 -12.37 6.22 25.29
CA LYS A 649 -12.27 5.47 26.57
C LYS A 649 -11.22 4.36 26.66
N ASN A 650 -10.65 3.89 25.55
CA ASN A 650 -9.60 2.89 25.58
C ASN A 650 -8.38 3.33 24.75
N PRO A 651 -7.15 3.00 25.19
CA PRO A 651 -5.99 3.13 24.33
C PRO A 651 -6.13 2.18 23.15
N GLY A 652 -5.73 2.64 21.97
CA GLY A 652 -5.72 1.87 20.74
C GLY A 652 -4.38 1.94 20.05
N ALA A 653 -4.07 0.95 19.22
CA ALA A 653 -2.93 0.97 18.32
C ALA A 653 -3.38 1.56 16.98
N LEU A 654 -2.81 2.70 16.59
CA LEU A 654 -2.99 3.25 15.26
C LEU A 654 -2.16 2.42 14.27
N ILE A 655 -2.85 1.72 13.38
CA ILE A 655 -2.25 0.86 12.36
C ILE A 655 -2.59 1.39 10.96
N SER A 656 -1.63 1.29 10.05
CA SER A 656 -1.80 1.73 8.66
C SER A 656 -1.45 0.62 7.68
N ILE A 657 -2.19 0.53 6.58
CA ILE A 657 -1.88 -0.33 5.42
C ILE A 657 -1.66 0.52 4.18
N ASN A 658 -0.75 0.09 3.32
CA ASN A 658 -0.39 0.84 2.11
C ASN A 658 -1.50 0.80 1.06
N THR A 659 -2.18 -0.33 0.95
CA THR A 659 -3.18 -0.58 -0.09
C THR A 659 -4.51 -0.96 0.55
N PRO A 660 -5.58 -0.15 0.36
CA PRO A 660 -6.90 -0.45 0.89
C PRO A 660 -7.47 -1.72 0.25
N VAL A 661 -8.25 -2.48 1.03
CA VAL A 661 -8.94 -3.69 0.56
C VAL A 661 -10.36 -3.34 0.19
N TYR A 662 -10.73 -3.57 -1.07
CA TYR A 662 -12.10 -3.39 -1.54
C TYR A 662 -12.82 -4.72 -1.63
N LEU A 663 -14.11 -4.71 -1.33
CA LEU A 663 -14.97 -5.84 -1.68
C LEU A 663 -15.10 -5.89 -3.20
N LYS A 664 -15.07 -7.10 -3.77
CA LYS A 664 -15.37 -7.29 -5.18
C LYS A 664 -16.73 -6.66 -5.42
N LYS A 665 -16.84 -5.85 -6.47
CA LYS A 665 -18.14 -5.40 -6.96
C LYS A 665 -18.92 -6.70 -7.18
N GLY A 666 -19.94 -6.97 -6.35
CA GLY A 666 -20.87 -8.05 -6.69
C GLY A 666 -21.44 -7.76 -8.08
N ASP A 667 -22.10 -8.73 -8.72
CA ASP A 667 -22.91 -8.52 -9.92
C ASP A 667 -24.12 -7.57 -9.66
N GLU A 668 -23.96 -6.54 -8.83
CA GLU A 668 -24.76 -5.34 -8.83
C GLU A 668 -24.31 -4.48 -10.03
N ASP A 669 -24.74 -4.89 -11.22
CA ASP A 669 -24.75 -4.21 -12.53
C ASP A 669 -25.39 -2.79 -12.52
N VAL A 670 -25.57 -2.17 -11.36
CA VAL A 670 -26.37 -0.96 -11.18
C VAL A 670 -25.54 0.32 -11.32
N VAL A 671 -24.23 0.25 -11.07
CA VAL A 671 -23.37 1.45 -11.03
C VAL A 671 -22.94 1.90 -12.44
N ASP A 672 -22.68 0.96 -13.35
CA ASP A 672 -22.28 1.31 -14.73
C ASP A 672 -23.51 1.65 -15.60
N GLY A 673 -24.70 1.18 -15.18
CA GLY A 673 -25.95 1.50 -15.84
C GLY A 673 -26.33 2.98 -15.74
N LEU A 674 -26.16 3.64 -14.58
CA LEU A 674 -26.64 5.02 -14.44
C LEU A 674 -25.76 6.04 -15.17
N HIS A 675 -24.43 5.87 -15.15
CA HIS A 675 -23.53 6.76 -15.89
C HIS A 675 -23.79 6.71 -17.41
N ASN A 676 -23.94 5.49 -17.96
CA ASN A 676 -24.29 5.30 -19.37
C ASN A 676 -25.70 5.81 -19.71
N ILE A 677 -26.69 5.66 -18.81
CA ILE A 677 -28.05 6.19 -19.01
C ILE A 677 -28.07 7.73 -19.00
N ILE A 678 -27.25 8.38 -18.15
CA ILE A 678 -27.12 9.84 -18.13
C ILE A 678 -26.46 10.33 -19.42
N LEU A 679 -25.39 9.67 -19.87
CA LEU A 679 -24.73 10.00 -21.15
C LEU A 679 -25.66 9.79 -22.35
N ASP A 680 -26.41 8.69 -22.40
CA ASP A 680 -27.38 8.40 -23.46
C ASP A 680 -28.56 9.39 -23.47
N PHE A 681 -29.00 9.85 -22.30
CA PHE A 681 -30.04 10.87 -22.19
C PHE A 681 -29.55 12.25 -22.65
N VAL A 682 -28.33 12.63 -22.27
CA VAL A 682 -27.69 13.86 -22.76
C VAL A 682 -27.45 13.79 -24.28
N ALA A 683 -27.15 12.60 -24.81
CA ALA A 683 -27.02 12.33 -26.24
C ALA A 683 -28.37 12.25 -27.00
N GLY A 684 -29.50 12.31 -26.30
CA GLY A 684 -30.84 12.33 -26.92
C GLY A 684 -31.36 10.96 -27.39
N VAL A 685 -30.80 9.86 -26.89
CA VAL A 685 -31.25 8.50 -27.21
C VAL A 685 -32.61 8.24 -26.55
N LYS A 686 -33.61 7.83 -27.35
CA LYS A 686 -34.91 7.39 -26.83
C LYS A 686 -34.79 5.98 -26.27
N ILE A 687 -34.85 5.83 -24.95
CA ILE A 687 -34.81 4.51 -24.31
C ILE A 687 -36.22 4.06 -23.94
N GLU A 688 -36.80 3.15 -24.73
CA GLU A 688 -38.07 2.51 -24.41
C GLU A 688 -37.85 1.41 -23.33
N GLY A 689 -38.66 1.40 -22.27
CA GLY A 689 -38.59 0.39 -21.19
C GLY A 689 -37.83 0.81 -19.91
N LEU A 690 -37.46 2.09 -19.79
CA LEU A 690 -36.68 2.61 -18.67
C LEU A 690 -37.48 2.61 -17.34
N SER A 691 -38.77 2.95 -17.34
CA SER A 691 -39.55 3.18 -16.09
C SER A 691 -39.68 1.97 -15.15
N SER A 692 -39.64 0.74 -15.68
CA SER A 692 -39.73 -0.49 -14.87
C SER A 692 -38.40 -0.90 -14.24
N LYS A 693 -37.25 -0.53 -14.84
CA LYS A 693 -35.91 -0.75 -14.28
C LYS A 693 -35.46 0.38 -13.36
N LEU A 694 -35.99 1.58 -13.54
CA LEU A 694 -35.61 2.77 -12.79
C LEU A 694 -36.15 2.81 -11.35
N ASN A 695 -37.39 2.35 -11.11
CA ASN A 695 -38.06 2.52 -9.81
C ASN A 695 -37.46 1.71 -8.63
N SER A 696 -36.64 0.69 -8.88
CA SER A 696 -35.95 -0.07 -7.81
C SER A 696 -34.43 0.12 -7.78
N ASN A 697 -33.82 0.59 -8.88
CA ASN A 697 -32.37 0.62 -9.04
C ASN A 697 -31.77 2.04 -9.11
N ILE A 698 -32.56 3.08 -9.43
CA ILE A 698 -32.03 4.46 -9.45
C ILE A 698 -31.56 4.90 -8.07
N PHE A 699 -32.35 4.71 -7.02
CA PHE A 699 -31.92 5.15 -5.69
C PHE A 699 -30.77 4.30 -5.12
N LYS A 700 -30.51 3.13 -5.70
CA LYS A 700 -29.30 2.33 -5.43
C LYS A 700 -28.10 2.76 -6.29
N GLY A 701 -28.34 3.35 -7.47
CA GLY A 701 -27.31 3.76 -8.43
C GLY A 701 -26.96 5.25 -8.46
N ILE A 702 -27.70 6.13 -7.78
CA ILE A 702 -27.52 7.60 -7.80
C ILE A 702 -26.18 8.12 -7.23
N GLY A 703 -25.29 7.24 -6.79
CA GLY A 703 -23.88 7.60 -6.63
C GLY A 703 -23.03 6.47 -7.20
N ALA A 704 -22.42 6.71 -8.37
CA ALA A 704 -21.21 5.99 -8.66
C ALA A 704 -20.25 6.31 -7.52
N THR A 705 -20.03 5.30 -6.69
CA THR A 705 -19.22 5.40 -5.48
C THR A 705 -18.07 4.44 -5.68
N LYS A 706 -16.89 4.83 -5.23
CA LYS A 706 -15.79 3.87 -5.15
C LYS A 706 -16.27 2.62 -4.39
N PRO A 707 -15.77 1.41 -4.74
CA PRO A 707 -16.08 0.20 -4.00
C PRO A 707 -15.91 0.41 -2.49
N MET A 708 -16.73 -0.27 -1.69
CA MET A 708 -16.66 -0.14 -0.24
C MET A 708 -15.35 -0.73 0.27
N ALA A 709 -14.54 0.09 0.96
CA ALA A 709 -13.35 -0.40 1.61
C ALA A 709 -13.74 -1.30 2.79
N LYS A 710 -13.16 -2.50 2.83
CA LYS A 710 -13.35 -3.43 3.93
C LYS A 710 -12.41 -3.06 5.06
N LYS A 711 -12.93 -2.97 6.29
CA LYS A 711 -12.08 -2.92 7.49
C LYS A 711 -11.53 -4.32 7.84
N PRO A 712 -10.31 -4.41 8.41
CA PRO A 712 -9.78 -5.68 8.88
C PRO A 712 -10.68 -6.34 9.92
N ASN A 713 -10.65 -7.67 9.95
CA ASN A 713 -11.36 -8.44 10.97
C ASN A 713 -10.50 -8.66 12.20
N VAL A 714 -9.18 -8.81 12.03
CA VAL A 714 -8.23 -9.02 13.11
C VAL A 714 -6.92 -8.30 12.78
N ALA A 715 -6.26 -7.74 13.79
CA ALA A 715 -4.94 -7.13 13.71
C ALA A 715 -4.00 -7.78 14.71
N GLY A 716 -2.80 -8.14 14.26
CA GLY A 716 -1.68 -8.53 15.11
C GLY A 716 -0.82 -7.32 15.41
N VAL A 717 -0.88 -6.80 16.63
CA VAL A 717 -0.19 -5.58 17.07
C VAL A 717 1.03 -5.94 17.93
N PRO A 718 2.26 -5.65 17.48
CA PRO A 718 3.46 -5.95 18.24
C PRO A 718 3.70 -4.91 19.35
N LEU A 719 3.79 -5.37 20.59
CA LEU A 719 4.06 -4.53 21.77
C LEU A 719 5.22 -5.09 22.60
N LYS A 720 6.02 -4.17 23.15
CA LYS A 720 7.13 -4.45 24.07
C LYS A 720 6.74 -4.06 25.48
N SER A 721 6.84 -4.98 26.44
CA SER A 721 6.59 -4.62 27.84
C SER A 721 7.74 -3.79 28.41
N ASN A 722 7.41 -2.74 29.15
CA ASN A 722 8.37 -1.96 29.95
C ASN A 722 8.59 -2.55 31.35
N ARG A 723 7.78 -3.55 31.74
CA ARG A 723 7.77 -4.14 33.07
C ARG A 723 8.19 -5.61 33.08
N TYR A 724 7.70 -6.38 32.12
CA TYR A 724 7.97 -7.80 32.00
C TYR A 724 9.15 -8.07 31.07
N SER A 725 9.97 -9.02 31.45
CA SER A 725 11.15 -9.46 30.71
C SER A 725 11.21 -10.98 30.70
N TYR A 726 11.94 -11.55 29.76
CA TYR A 726 12.23 -12.98 29.77
C TYR A 726 13.11 -13.34 31.00
N GLY A 727 12.87 -14.52 31.57
CA GLY A 727 13.45 -14.94 32.86
C GLY A 727 12.63 -14.43 34.07
N PRO A 728 13.26 -14.14 35.22
CA PRO A 728 14.69 -14.25 35.50
C PRO A 728 15.16 -15.70 35.60
N TRP A 729 16.43 -15.94 35.27
CA TRP A 729 17.11 -17.19 35.56
C TRP A 729 18.07 -16.96 36.72
N SER A 730 18.11 -17.90 37.65
CA SER A 730 19.00 -17.79 38.81
C SER A 730 19.62 -19.13 39.14
N ALA A 731 20.87 -19.07 39.60
CA ALA A 731 21.50 -20.16 40.32
C ALA A 731 21.87 -19.65 41.70
N SER A 732 21.46 -20.40 42.72
CA SER A 732 21.78 -20.10 44.12
C SER A 732 22.72 -21.16 44.65
N SER A 733 23.90 -20.75 45.11
CA SER A 733 24.85 -21.61 45.81
C SER A 733 24.77 -21.47 47.33
N GLY A 734 23.76 -20.74 47.85
CA GLY A 734 23.54 -20.52 49.28
C GLY A 734 23.17 -19.08 49.65
N PRO A 735 22.93 -18.80 50.95
CA PRO A 735 22.59 -17.47 51.45
C PRO A 735 23.77 -16.50 51.27
N GLY A 736 23.54 -15.36 50.62
CA GLY A 736 24.56 -14.34 50.34
C GLY A 736 24.07 -13.31 49.30
N LYS A 737 24.99 -12.54 48.73
CA LYS A 737 24.64 -11.51 47.73
C LYS A 737 24.25 -12.12 46.39
N CYS A 738 23.31 -11.47 45.71
CA CYS A 738 22.87 -11.81 44.36
C CYS A 738 23.35 -10.75 43.37
N ASP A 739 24.20 -11.14 42.43
CA ASP A 739 24.62 -10.27 41.33
C ASP A 739 23.57 -10.34 40.21
N THR A 740 22.94 -9.21 39.94
CA THR A 740 21.91 -9.08 38.89
C THR A 740 22.53 -8.51 37.62
N SER A 741 22.35 -9.19 36.48
CA SER A 741 22.73 -8.69 35.15
C SER A 741 21.57 -8.79 34.16
N THR A 742 21.53 -7.90 33.17
CA THR A 742 20.62 -8.01 32.02
C THR A 742 21.41 -8.42 30.79
N ASP A 743 20.92 -9.43 30.06
CA ASP A 743 21.49 -9.88 28.79
C ASP A 743 20.39 -9.89 27.73
N ASN A 744 20.41 -8.89 26.83
CA ASN A 744 19.40 -8.77 25.78
C ASN A 744 19.52 -9.84 24.70
N SER A 745 20.63 -10.59 24.63
CA SER A 745 20.74 -11.72 23.70
C SER A 745 19.85 -12.90 24.10
N LEU A 746 19.44 -12.97 25.38
CA LEU A 746 18.48 -13.96 25.88
C LEU A 746 17.06 -13.56 25.51
N SER A 747 16.73 -13.82 24.23
CA SER A 747 15.42 -13.59 23.65
C SER A 747 14.96 -14.81 22.84
N PRO A 748 13.65 -15.09 22.76
CA PRO A 748 13.16 -16.32 22.12
C PRO A 748 13.52 -16.43 20.63
N TRP A 749 13.56 -15.30 19.92
CA TRP A 749 13.89 -15.27 18.50
C TRP A 749 15.36 -15.59 18.22
N THR A 750 16.28 -15.21 19.11
CA THR A 750 17.70 -15.60 19.02
C THR A 750 17.90 -17.11 19.19
N PHE A 751 17.05 -17.77 19.98
CA PHE A 751 17.14 -19.20 20.30
C PHE A 751 16.10 -20.07 19.57
N GLY A 752 15.22 -19.47 18.77
CA GLY A 752 14.13 -20.12 18.05
C GLY A 752 12.96 -20.65 18.91
N SER A 753 13.02 -20.53 20.24
CA SER A 753 11.93 -20.89 21.18
C SER A 753 12.21 -20.36 22.59
N THR A 754 11.17 -20.20 23.42
CA THR A 754 11.39 -19.83 24.83
C THR A 754 12.02 -20.98 25.62
N SER A 755 11.73 -22.24 25.25
CA SER A 755 12.33 -23.42 25.88
C SER A 755 13.86 -23.46 25.71
N ALA A 756 14.36 -23.22 24.49
CA ALA A 756 15.79 -23.15 24.21
C ALA A 756 16.45 -21.95 24.90
N MET A 757 15.81 -20.77 24.86
CA MET A 757 16.25 -19.57 25.60
C MET A 757 16.33 -19.83 27.10
N ASN A 758 15.32 -20.47 27.69
CA ASN A 758 15.28 -20.77 29.13
C ASN A 758 16.39 -21.74 29.54
N SER A 759 16.69 -22.73 28.70
CA SER A 759 17.82 -23.64 28.91
C SER A 759 19.16 -22.90 28.88
N ALA A 760 19.35 -21.99 27.92
CA ALA A 760 20.54 -21.16 27.82
C ALA A 760 20.68 -20.19 29.01
N GLY A 761 19.60 -19.49 29.37
CA GLY A 761 19.57 -18.59 30.52
C GLY A 761 19.90 -19.29 31.83
N GLN A 762 19.39 -20.52 32.02
CA GLN A 762 19.73 -21.33 33.20
C GLN A 762 21.20 -21.73 33.23
N MET A 763 21.80 -22.08 32.08
CA MET A 763 23.24 -22.39 31.97
C MET A 763 24.14 -21.17 32.17
N MET A 764 23.69 -19.97 31.81
CA MET A 764 24.46 -18.73 32.04
C MET A 764 24.40 -18.25 33.50
N ALA A 765 23.31 -18.59 34.19
CA ALA A 765 23.10 -18.27 35.60
C ALA A 765 23.88 -19.20 36.53
N SER A 766 23.99 -20.49 36.18
CA SER A 766 24.82 -21.51 36.87
C SER A 766 26.31 -21.26 36.69
#